data_AF-A0A973I4I9-F1
#
_entry.id   AF-A0A973I4I9-F1
#
_cell.length_a   1.000
_cell.length_b   1.000
_cell.length_c   1.000
_cell.angle_alpha   90.00
_cell.angle_beta   90.00
_cell.angle_gamma   90.00
#
_symmetry.space_group_name_H-M   'P 1'
#
loop_
_entity.id
_entity.type
_entity.pdbx_description
1 polymer ?
#
loop_
_entity_poly.entity_id
_entity_poly.type
_entity_poly.pdbx_seq_one_letter_code
_entity_poly.pdbx_strand_id
1 'polypeptide(L)'
;MFLNNRASIRNPSAEISLFIRRALIAFTTVLMLVLVLMVNLYQIQIKSHEAYQTRANGNRIKVIPVAPNRGLIFDRNGILLAENRPVHSLELVSEQIDDIEATVEKISQIISLTIDEKSQFFKSVKAQRRFKSIALKNKLTSEQVAKLSVNLHLLPGVSIEARLKRYYPFGASLTHVVGYVAKITKKEQQTIIDNEEQARYAATRDIGKQGIEKYYQRLLHGQAGYQEVEVNNRGRIIRVLNYHPPVHGQDLFLNIDIRLQQQAFNMLDGRRGAVVAIDPNNGAVLALVTSPSYDPNLFVHGISTKEYKKLLSRDKPLINRATLGAYPPASTVKPLLALAALENQVISETSYIQDPGWFKLPNVERKFKDHLAWGHGKVNLYRALEKSCNTFFYDLAYRLGIDKISEFMYKFGFGDYTGIDIHEEVSAIMPSRTWKKNRYNQPWYIGDTISLGIGQSYWTVTPLQLANSVAMVASNGKSFTPQILGASQSENGLLQIPAQQRSNIVLNNNDNWRIIHQGMWNVNNSPGGTAFKIFKDAPYASAGKTGTAQVASLSEDVKYDKKKIKERLRDNAIYVGYAPFQTPEIAISVAIENAGHGGSSAAPIARSLFDIYLDKNTSGLSSGLLQVKQKNLDKLGQTL
;
A
#
# COMPACT_ATOMS: atom_id res chain seq x y z
N MET A 1 46.75 113.51 -13.08
CA MET A 1 47.60 112.36 -12.74
C MET A 1 47.29 111.26 -13.76
N PHE A 2 48.33 110.70 -14.36
CA PHE A 2 48.36 109.93 -15.61
C PHE A 2 47.47 108.68 -15.66
N LEU A 3 46.99 108.30 -16.86
CA LEU A 3 47.34 107.04 -17.54
C LEU A 3 46.76 106.99 -18.97
N ASN A 4 47.66 106.91 -19.96
CA ASN A 4 47.37 106.70 -21.39
C ASN A 4 46.96 105.25 -21.66
N ASN A 5 45.78 105.04 -22.24
CA ASN A 5 45.35 103.75 -22.79
C ASN A 5 46.03 103.50 -24.16
N ARG A 6 46.74 102.37 -24.30
CA ARG A 6 47.15 101.85 -25.61
C ARG A 6 45.98 101.09 -26.25
N ALA A 7 45.60 101.47 -27.47
CA ALA A 7 44.63 100.73 -28.28
C ALA A 7 45.24 99.42 -28.82
N SER A 8 44.54 98.28 -28.65
CA SER A 8 44.85 97.04 -29.36
C SER A 8 43.97 96.91 -30.60
N ILE A 9 44.59 96.62 -31.74
CA ILE A 9 43.90 96.39 -33.01
C ILE A 9 43.22 95.01 -32.92
N ARG A 10 41.90 94.97 -32.76
CA ARG A 10 41.11 93.73 -32.91
C ARG A 10 40.78 93.51 -34.38
N ASN A 11 40.99 92.28 -34.88
CA ASN A 11 40.69 91.88 -36.25
C ASN A 11 39.41 91.02 -36.28
N PRO A 12 38.22 91.63 -36.48
CA PRO A 12 36.93 90.94 -36.37
C PRO A 12 36.74 89.80 -37.40
N SER A 13 37.39 89.88 -38.56
CA SER A 13 37.35 88.85 -39.61
C SER A 13 38.04 87.54 -39.17
N ALA A 14 39.11 87.66 -38.38
CA ALA A 14 39.82 86.51 -37.82
C ALA A 14 39.01 85.85 -36.69
N GLU A 15 38.30 86.62 -35.87
CA GLU A 15 37.44 86.09 -34.79
C GLU A 15 36.22 85.33 -35.34
N ILE A 16 35.56 85.85 -36.37
CA ILE A 16 34.41 85.21 -37.03
C ILE A 16 34.80 83.88 -37.68
N SER A 17 35.93 83.84 -38.39
CA SER A 17 36.41 82.60 -39.02
C SER A 17 36.83 81.54 -38.00
N LEU A 18 37.40 81.95 -36.86
CA LEU A 18 37.71 81.06 -35.73
C LEU A 18 36.43 80.50 -35.09
N PHE A 19 35.40 81.32 -34.92
CA PHE A 19 34.10 80.89 -34.40
C PHE A 19 33.41 79.91 -35.35
N ILE A 20 33.32 80.22 -36.65
CA ILE A 20 32.69 79.34 -37.65
C ILE A 20 33.43 78.00 -37.72
N ARG A 21 34.77 78.00 -37.71
CA ARG A 21 35.56 76.76 -37.70
C ARG A 21 35.30 75.92 -36.45
N ARG A 22 35.21 76.53 -35.27
CA ARG A 22 34.87 75.84 -34.01
C ARG A 22 33.45 75.28 -34.03
N ALA A 23 32.48 76.05 -34.54
CA ALA A 23 31.09 75.62 -34.67
C ALA A 23 30.95 74.44 -35.65
N LEU A 24 31.68 74.46 -36.76
CA LEU A 24 31.65 73.41 -37.78
C LEU A 24 32.32 72.12 -37.30
N ILE A 25 33.41 72.23 -36.53
CA ILE A 25 34.04 71.09 -35.85
C ILE A 25 33.10 70.52 -34.78
N ALA A 26 32.46 71.36 -33.97
CA ALA A 26 31.50 70.91 -32.96
C ALA A 26 30.30 70.21 -33.63
N PHE A 27 29.77 70.77 -34.72
CA PHE A 27 28.65 70.20 -35.46
C PHE A 27 29.00 68.85 -36.09
N THR A 28 30.15 68.72 -36.74
CA THR A 28 30.61 67.44 -37.29
C THR A 28 30.88 66.40 -36.21
N THR A 29 31.41 66.81 -35.07
CA THR A 29 31.60 65.92 -33.90
C THR A 29 30.26 65.41 -33.38
N VAL A 30 29.27 66.29 -33.21
CA VAL A 30 27.92 65.91 -32.79
C VAL A 30 27.26 65.00 -33.81
N LEU A 31 27.37 65.30 -35.10
CA LEU A 31 26.81 64.49 -36.18
C LEU A 31 27.42 63.07 -36.18
N MET A 32 28.73 62.96 -35.98
CA MET A 32 29.42 61.67 -35.88
C MET A 32 28.93 60.86 -34.67
N LEU A 33 28.76 61.50 -33.51
CA LEU A 33 28.22 60.85 -32.32
C LEU A 33 26.77 60.36 -32.52
N VAL A 34 25.93 61.15 -33.20
CA VAL A 34 24.56 60.74 -33.55
C VAL A 34 24.58 59.55 -34.50
N LEU A 35 25.50 59.51 -35.47
CA LEU A 35 25.64 58.39 -36.40
C LEU A 35 26.03 57.10 -35.66
N VAL A 36 26.95 57.20 -34.68
CA VAL A 36 27.31 56.07 -33.81
C VAL A 36 26.10 55.57 -33.02
N LEU A 37 25.27 56.46 -32.48
CA LEU A 37 24.03 56.08 -31.79
C LEU A 37 23.04 55.38 -32.73
N MET A 38 22.89 55.85 -33.97
CA MET A 38 22.01 55.22 -34.97
C MET A 38 22.50 53.83 -35.37
N VAL A 39 23.81 53.64 -35.56
CA VAL A 39 24.40 52.32 -35.84
C VAL A 39 24.18 51.37 -34.67
N ASN A 40 24.35 51.86 -33.43
CA ASN A 40 24.07 51.07 -32.24
C ASN A 40 22.59 50.69 -32.13
N LEU A 41 21.68 51.64 -32.42
CA LEU A 41 20.24 51.38 -32.44
C LEU A 41 19.88 50.29 -33.46
N TYR A 42 20.44 50.35 -34.68
CA TYR A 42 20.28 49.32 -35.71
C TYR A 42 20.80 47.95 -35.24
N GLN A 43 21.96 47.92 -34.59
CA GLN A 43 22.55 46.70 -34.05
C GLN A 43 21.67 46.03 -32.99
N ILE A 44 21.05 46.83 -32.10
CA ILE A 44 20.17 46.34 -31.04
C ILE A 44 18.81 45.93 -31.61
N GLN A 45 18.16 46.80 -32.40
CA GLN A 45 16.77 46.64 -32.82
C GLN A 45 16.58 45.65 -33.97
N ILE A 46 17.55 45.53 -34.88
CA ILE A 46 17.41 44.70 -36.08
C ILE A 46 18.26 43.43 -35.96
N LYS A 47 19.58 43.58 -35.82
CA LYS A 47 20.49 42.41 -35.78
C LYS A 47 20.30 41.54 -34.53
N SER A 48 19.93 42.14 -33.41
CA SER A 48 19.82 41.45 -32.13
C SER A 48 18.36 41.28 -31.66
N HIS A 49 17.38 41.54 -32.53
CA HIS A 49 15.95 41.52 -32.20
C HIS A 49 15.53 40.21 -31.54
N GLU A 50 15.75 39.08 -32.22
CA GLU A 50 15.36 37.76 -31.73
C GLU A 50 16.04 37.41 -30.40
N ALA A 51 17.32 37.78 -30.24
CA ALA A 51 18.08 37.52 -29.02
C ALA A 51 17.52 38.33 -27.83
N TYR A 52 17.23 39.62 -28.02
CA TYR A 52 16.66 40.47 -26.96
C TYR A 52 15.19 40.14 -26.70
N GLN A 53 14.42 39.78 -27.71
CA GLN A 53 13.03 39.34 -27.57
C GLN A 53 12.95 37.99 -26.84
N THR A 54 13.85 37.04 -27.14
CA THR A 54 13.95 35.76 -26.42
C THR A 54 14.36 35.98 -24.96
N ARG A 55 15.30 36.90 -24.68
CA ARG A 55 15.66 37.28 -23.30
C ARG A 55 14.52 37.99 -22.57
N ALA A 56 13.80 38.88 -23.25
CA ALA A 56 12.63 39.56 -22.70
C ALA A 56 11.48 38.58 -22.42
N ASN A 57 11.23 37.66 -23.36
CA ASN A 57 10.28 36.56 -23.18
C ASN A 57 10.72 35.61 -22.08
N GLY A 58 12.00 35.26 -21.96
CA GLY A 58 12.50 34.44 -20.85
C GLY A 58 12.33 35.10 -19.47
N ASN A 59 12.32 36.43 -19.42
CA ASN A 59 12.05 37.18 -18.19
C ASN A 59 10.55 37.34 -17.89
N ARG A 60 9.69 37.26 -18.93
CA ARG A 60 8.25 37.52 -18.85
C ARG A 60 7.39 36.25 -18.87
N ILE A 61 7.85 35.18 -19.50
CA ILE A 61 7.14 33.91 -19.66
C ILE A 61 7.69 32.90 -18.66
N LYS A 62 6.82 32.35 -17.83
CA LYS A 62 7.15 31.25 -16.92
C LYS A 62 6.38 30.00 -17.30
N VAL A 63 7.06 28.86 -17.28
CA VAL A 63 6.43 27.55 -17.38
C VAL A 63 6.07 27.08 -15.98
N ILE A 64 4.78 26.83 -15.75
CA ILE A 64 4.26 26.31 -14.48
C ILE A 64 3.73 24.90 -14.71
N PRO A 65 4.22 23.88 -13.98
CA PRO A 65 3.73 22.52 -14.14
C PRO A 65 2.31 22.40 -13.57
N VAL A 66 1.50 21.55 -14.19
CA VAL A 66 0.11 21.26 -13.80
C VAL A 66 0.03 19.78 -13.39
N ALA A 67 -0.41 19.53 -12.16
CA ALA A 67 -0.47 18.18 -11.61
C ALA A 67 -1.58 17.36 -12.31
N PRO A 68 -1.34 16.09 -12.62
CA PRO A 68 -2.38 15.20 -13.10
C PRO A 68 -3.35 14.82 -11.98
N ASN A 69 -4.58 14.54 -12.39
CA ASN A 69 -5.54 13.87 -11.53
C ASN A 69 -5.12 12.40 -11.36
N ARG A 70 -5.07 11.95 -10.11
CA ARG A 70 -4.67 10.58 -9.78
C ARG A 70 -5.79 9.60 -10.12
N GLY A 71 -5.47 8.47 -10.74
CA GLY A 71 -6.42 7.41 -11.05
C GLY A 71 -7.22 6.94 -9.83
N LEU A 72 -8.50 6.63 -10.01
CA LEU A 72 -9.40 6.08 -9.00
C LEU A 72 -9.11 4.59 -8.79
N ILE A 73 -9.44 4.07 -7.61
CA ILE A 73 -9.32 2.63 -7.33
C ILE A 73 -10.71 2.09 -7.03
N PHE A 74 -11.09 1.03 -7.73
CA PHE A 74 -12.35 0.33 -7.62
C PHE A 74 -12.14 -1.10 -7.14
N ASP A 75 -13.16 -1.65 -6.47
CA ASP A 75 -13.26 -3.09 -6.21
C ASP A 75 -13.70 -3.84 -7.48
N ARG A 76 -13.78 -5.17 -7.40
CA ARG A 76 -14.16 -6.02 -8.54
C ARG A 76 -15.59 -5.78 -9.04
N ASN A 77 -16.42 -5.14 -8.23
CA ASN A 77 -17.83 -4.84 -8.49
C ASN A 77 -18.06 -3.37 -8.87
N GLY A 78 -17.00 -2.58 -9.07
CA GLY A 78 -17.08 -1.16 -9.44
C GLY A 78 -17.30 -0.19 -8.27
N ILE A 79 -17.10 -0.63 -7.02
CA ILE A 79 -17.23 0.23 -5.84
C ILE A 79 -15.94 1.00 -5.60
N LEU A 80 -16.03 2.33 -5.50
CA LEU A 80 -14.88 3.21 -5.21
C LEU A 80 -14.23 2.92 -3.85
N LEU A 81 -12.97 2.49 -3.89
CA LEU A 81 -12.11 2.22 -2.73
C LEU A 81 -11.17 3.37 -2.40
N ALA A 82 -10.75 4.14 -3.42
CA ALA A 82 -9.97 5.36 -3.26
C ALA A 82 -10.38 6.39 -4.32
N GLU A 83 -10.73 7.59 -3.87
CA GLU A 83 -11.20 8.69 -4.72
C GLU A 83 -10.45 9.99 -4.42
N ASN A 84 -10.62 11.01 -5.25
CA ASN A 84 -10.06 12.33 -5.03
C ASN A 84 -11.18 13.31 -4.67
N ARG A 85 -11.06 14.00 -3.54
CA ARG A 85 -12.01 15.02 -3.10
C ARG A 85 -11.36 16.41 -3.11
N PRO A 86 -12.09 17.46 -3.51
CA PRO A 86 -11.59 18.82 -3.37
C PRO A 86 -11.45 19.15 -1.88
N VAL A 87 -10.28 19.64 -1.50
CA VAL A 87 -9.98 20.10 -0.16
C VAL A 87 -9.45 21.52 -0.26
N HIS A 88 -10.11 22.43 0.46
CA HIS A 88 -9.69 23.81 0.58
C HIS A 88 -8.59 23.93 1.64
N SER A 89 -7.49 24.59 1.28
CA SER A 89 -6.40 24.94 2.18
C SER A 89 -6.16 26.44 2.16
N LEU A 90 -5.90 27.01 3.33
CA LEU A 90 -5.46 28.39 3.48
C LEU A 90 -3.95 28.43 3.30
N GLU A 91 -3.46 29.13 2.28
CA GLU A 91 -2.03 29.27 2.01
C GLU A 91 -1.55 30.72 2.06
N LEU A 92 -0.28 30.89 2.44
CA LEU A 92 0.36 32.17 2.64
C LEU A 92 1.69 32.21 1.88
N VAL A 93 1.97 33.35 1.23
CA VAL A 93 3.27 33.64 0.62
C VAL A 93 3.98 34.68 1.49
N SER A 94 5.01 34.25 2.23
CA SER A 94 5.68 35.08 3.24
C SER A 94 6.18 36.43 2.71
N GLU A 95 6.63 36.48 1.46
CA GLU A 95 7.19 37.69 0.84
C GLU A 95 6.13 38.69 0.37
N GLN A 96 4.86 38.29 0.36
CA GLN A 96 3.74 39.17 0.06
C GLN A 96 3.06 39.70 1.34
N ILE A 97 3.61 39.37 2.50
CA ILE A 97 3.08 39.69 3.81
C ILE A 97 4.13 40.50 4.57
N ASP A 98 3.76 41.68 5.06
CA ASP A 98 4.69 42.54 5.81
C ASP A 98 5.02 41.95 7.19
N ASP A 99 3.98 41.59 7.95
CA ASP A 99 4.10 40.94 9.25
C ASP A 99 3.31 39.63 9.27
N ILE A 100 4.04 38.52 9.16
CA ILE A 100 3.47 37.19 9.09
C ILE A 100 2.85 36.73 10.42
N GLU A 101 3.39 37.18 11.55
CA GLU A 101 2.91 36.80 12.88
C GLU A 101 1.60 37.52 13.18
N ALA A 102 1.54 38.83 12.90
CA ALA A 102 0.29 39.60 13.00
C ALA A 102 -0.78 39.09 12.04
N THR A 103 -0.41 38.68 10.82
CA THR A 103 -1.35 38.14 9.82
C THR A 103 -1.93 36.80 10.27
N VAL A 104 -1.12 35.90 10.81
CA VAL A 104 -1.59 34.63 11.39
C VAL A 104 -2.52 34.88 12.57
N GLU A 105 -2.27 35.90 13.38
CA GLU A 105 -3.14 36.25 14.50
C GLU A 105 -4.49 36.84 14.06
N LYS A 106 -4.49 37.71 13.04
CA LYS A 106 -5.72 38.19 12.40
C LYS A 106 -6.55 37.03 11.83
N ILE A 107 -5.91 36.08 11.16
CA ILE A 107 -6.58 34.87 10.67
C ILE A 107 -7.15 34.05 11.83
N SER A 108 -6.42 33.95 12.94
CA SER A 108 -6.85 33.22 14.14
C SER A 108 -8.10 33.82 14.81
N GLN A 109 -8.40 35.09 14.57
CA GLN A 109 -9.63 35.75 15.01
C GLN A 109 -10.83 35.42 14.10
N ILE A 110 -10.58 35.12 12.82
CA ILE A 110 -11.63 34.77 11.83
C ILE A 110 -11.96 33.28 11.92
N ILE A 111 -10.93 32.44 12.02
CA ILE A 111 -11.04 30.98 12.08
C ILE A 111 -10.22 30.42 13.24
N SER A 112 -10.73 29.42 13.93
CA SER A 112 -9.99 28.76 15.02
C SER A 112 -8.76 28.03 14.48
N LEU A 113 -7.59 28.43 14.96
CA LEU A 113 -6.30 27.80 14.72
C LEU A 113 -5.77 27.15 16.01
N THR A 114 -5.29 25.93 15.90
CA THR A 114 -4.62 25.23 16.99
C THR A 114 -3.18 25.69 17.14
N ILE A 115 -2.62 25.54 18.34
CA ILE A 115 -1.21 25.86 18.64
C ILE A 115 -0.27 25.04 17.74
N ASP A 116 -0.60 23.76 17.51
CA ASP A 116 0.16 22.87 16.64
C ASP A 116 0.17 23.35 15.18
N GLU A 117 -0.97 23.80 14.64
CA GLU A 117 -1.06 24.37 13.28
C GLU A 117 -0.14 25.60 13.13
N LYS A 118 -0.22 26.55 14.07
CA LYS A 118 0.65 27.74 14.07
C LYS A 118 2.13 27.35 14.15
N SER A 119 2.49 26.45 15.07
CA SER A 119 3.88 26.01 15.27
C SER A 119 4.46 25.32 14.03
N GLN A 120 3.69 24.43 13.40
CA GLN A 120 4.10 23.74 12.17
C GLN A 120 4.24 24.71 10.98
N PHE A 121 3.35 25.69 10.87
CA PHE A 121 3.43 26.72 9.86
C PHE A 121 4.72 27.53 9.97
N PHE A 122 5.03 28.10 11.15
CA PHE A 122 6.25 28.89 11.34
C PHE A 122 7.54 28.07 11.14
N LYS A 123 7.54 26.78 11.52
CA LYS A 123 8.66 25.87 11.18
C LYS A 123 8.82 25.69 9.67
N SER A 124 7.71 25.57 8.95
CA SER A 124 7.70 25.40 7.49
C SER A 124 8.18 26.68 6.79
N VAL A 125 7.77 27.86 7.25
CA VAL A 125 8.23 29.16 6.75
C VAL A 125 9.76 29.27 6.84
N LYS A 126 10.36 28.92 7.99
CA LYS A 126 11.82 28.98 8.17
C LYS A 126 12.59 27.99 7.29
N ALA A 127 11.99 26.86 6.94
CA ALA A 127 12.65 25.78 6.22
C ALA A 127 12.53 25.87 4.69
N GLN A 128 11.63 26.72 4.18
CA GLN A 128 11.26 26.74 2.77
C GLN A 128 11.98 27.84 1.99
N ARG A 129 12.15 27.63 0.66
CA ARG A 129 12.73 28.65 -0.23
C ARG A 129 11.78 29.82 -0.39
N ARG A 130 12.36 31.02 -0.60
CA ARG A 130 11.61 32.26 -0.79
C ARG A 130 10.57 32.16 -1.92
N PHE A 131 9.46 32.88 -1.78
CA PHE A 131 8.34 33.05 -2.73
C PHE A 131 7.50 31.78 -2.98
N LYS A 132 7.58 30.77 -2.13
CA LYS A 132 6.69 29.60 -2.20
C LYS A 132 5.52 29.75 -1.25
N SER A 133 4.33 29.45 -1.75
CA SER A 133 3.12 29.33 -0.94
C SER A 133 3.24 28.20 0.09
N ILE A 134 2.83 28.46 1.33
CA ILE A 134 2.86 27.55 2.48
C ILE A 134 1.46 27.45 3.08
N ALA A 135 0.96 26.23 3.23
CA ALA A 135 -0.34 26.00 3.86
C ALA A 135 -0.27 26.27 5.38
N LEU A 136 -1.09 27.20 5.86
CA LEU A 136 -1.31 27.46 7.28
C LEU A 136 -2.33 26.46 7.86
N LYS A 137 -3.40 26.18 7.12
CA LYS A 137 -4.45 25.24 7.52
C LYS A 137 -4.93 24.42 6.34
N ASN A 138 -5.01 23.11 6.55
CA ASN A 138 -5.59 22.17 5.58
C ASN A 138 -7.03 21.81 6.02
N LYS A 139 -7.91 21.48 5.06
CA LYS A 139 -9.31 21.11 5.31
C LYS A 139 -10.15 22.23 5.94
N LEU A 140 -10.23 23.36 5.26
CA LEU A 140 -11.21 24.38 5.63
C LEU A 140 -12.63 23.83 5.43
N THR A 141 -13.50 24.05 6.42
CA THR A 141 -14.94 23.80 6.26
C THR A 141 -15.55 24.83 5.31
N SER A 142 -16.70 24.52 4.69
CA SER A 142 -17.40 25.50 3.83
C SER A 142 -17.70 26.81 4.56
N GLU A 143 -18.01 26.75 5.86
CA GLU A 143 -18.19 27.93 6.70
C GLU A 143 -16.88 28.74 6.87
N GLN A 144 -15.75 28.07 7.12
CA GLN A 144 -14.45 28.73 7.22
C GLN A 144 -14.03 29.35 5.87
N VAL A 145 -14.28 28.64 4.76
CA VAL A 145 -14.05 29.19 3.41
C VAL A 145 -14.88 30.45 3.21
N ALA A 146 -16.18 30.44 3.55
CA ALA A 146 -17.03 31.61 3.42
C ALA A 146 -16.54 32.81 4.27
N LYS A 147 -16.22 32.56 5.56
CA LYS A 147 -15.69 33.59 6.48
C LYS A 147 -14.36 34.17 6.01
N LEU A 148 -13.46 33.34 5.48
CA LEU A 148 -12.18 33.81 4.95
C LEU A 148 -12.36 34.55 3.64
N SER A 149 -13.20 34.06 2.73
CA SER A 149 -13.42 34.66 1.41
C SER A 149 -13.87 36.12 1.48
N VAL A 150 -14.75 36.47 2.43
CA VAL A 150 -15.18 37.87 2.61
C VAL A 150 -14.08 38.77 3.18
N ASN A 151 -13.08 38.20 3.86
CA ASN A 151 -11.97 38.93 4.48
C ASN A 151 -10.67 38.89 3.66
N LEU A 152 -10.59 38.12 2.56
CA LEU A 152 -9.37 37.95 1.76
C LEU A 152 -8.79 39.28 1.25
N HIS A 153 -9.65 40.26 0.95
CA HIS A 153 -9.23 41.59 0.49
C HIS A 153 -8.40 42.37 1.55
N LEU A 154 -8.50 42.00 2.83
CA LEU A 154 -7.74 42.60 3.94
C LEU A 154 -6.45 41.83 4.26
N LEU A 155 -6.21 40.70 3.60
CA LEU A 155 -5.14 39.76 3.92
C LEU A 155 -4.22 39.60 2.69
N PRO A 156 -3.35 40.60 2.40
CA PRO A 156 -2.41 40.49 1.28
C PRO A 156 -1.50 39.27 1.46
N GLY A 157 -1.24 38.55 0.37
CA GLY A 157 -0.40 37.34 0.39
C GLY A 157 -1.07 36.07 0.94
N VAL A 158 -2.37 36.12 1.24
CA VAL A 158 -3.18 34.98 1.67
C VAL A 158 -4.10 34.53 0.54
N SER A 159 -4.16 33.23 0.27
CA SER A 159 -5.10 32.65 -0.71
C SER A 159 -5.78 31.39 -0.18
N ILE A 160 -6.98 31.10 -0.70
CA ILE A 160 -7.67 29.83 -0.49
C ILE A 160 -7.46 28.99 -1.74
N GLU A 161 -6.69 27.92 -1.61
CA GLU A 161 -6.40 27.00 -2.69
C GLU A 161 -7.30 25.78 -2.59
N ALA A 162 -8.01 25.44 -3.67
CA ALA A 162 -8.73 24.18 -3.79
C ALA A 162 -7.83 23.15 -4.48
N ARG A 163 -7.53 22.04 -3.80
CA ARG A 163 -6.74 20.95 -4.38
C ARG A 163 -7.41 19.62 -4.18
N LEU A 164 -7.29 18.76 -5.17
CA LEU A 164 -7.72 17.38 -5.04
C LEU A 164 -6.80 16.64 -4.06
N LYS A 165 -7.39 16.05 -3.03
CA LYS A 165 -6.72 15.19 -2.06
C LYS A 165 -7.37 13.83 -2.05
N ARG A 166 -6.55 12.81 -1.83
CA ARG A 166 -6.99 11.43 -1.79
C ARG A 166 -7.92 11.17 -0.60
N TYR A 167 -8.93 10.35 -0.79
CA TYR A 167 -9.88 9.96 0.25
C TYR A 167 -10.19 8.48 0.14
N TYR A 168 -10.20 7.79 1.27
CA TYR A 168 -10.45 6.35 1.38
C TYR A 168 -11.76 6.10 2.13
N PRO A 169 -12.87 5.81 1.44
CA PRO A 169 -14.20 5.68 2.07
C PRO A 169 -14.29 4.57 3.11
N PHE A 170 -13.55 3.48 2.93
CA PHE A 170 -13.60 2.30 3.79
C PHE A 170 -12.52 2.27 4.88
N GLY A 171 -11.71 3.34 4.97
CA GLY A 171 -10.75 3.59 6.04
C GLY A 171 -9.90 2.36 6.41
N ALA A 172 -9.94 2.00 7.69
CA ALA A 172 -9.10 0.96 8.30
C ALA A 172 -9.20 -0.43 7.64
N SER A 173 -10.32 -0.77 7.01
CA SER A 173 -10.53 -2.10 6.43
C SER A 173 -9.66 -2.39 5.20
N LEU A 174 -9.15 -1.36 4.52
CA LEU A 174 -8.38 -1.48 3.27
C LEU A 174 -6.94 -0.96 3.37
N THR A 175 -6.54 -0.44 4.53
CA THR A 175 -5.30 0.31 4.72
C THR A 175 -4.05 -0.39 4.20
N HIS A 176 -3.92 -1.70 4.41
CA HIS A 176 -2.72 -2.45 4.06
C HIS A 176 -2.76 -3.04 2.64
N VAL A 177 -3.94 -3.11 2.04
CA VAL A 177 -4.12 -3.55 0.65
C VAL A 177 -4.02 -2.36 -0.30
N VAL A 178 -4.95 -1.42 -0.16
CA VAL A 178 -4.99 -0.22 -1.00
C VAL A 178 -3.80 0.68 -0.66
N GLY A 179 -3.49 0.82 0.61
CA GLY A 179 -2.45 1.73 1.06
C GLY A 179 -2.94 3.14 1.25
N TYR A 180 -1.97 4.06 1.22
CA TYR A 180 -2.27 5.48 1.26
C TYR A 180 -1.21 6.30 0.54
N VAL A 181 -1.59 7.51 0.15
CA VAL A 181 -0.68 8.56 -0.31
C VAL A 181 -0.39 9.52 0.84
N ALA A 182 0.84 10.04 0.87
CA ALA A 182 1.20 11.12 1.76
C ALA A 182 2.32 11.96 1.13
N LYS A 183 2.65 13.07 1.79
CA LYS A 183 3.66 14.03 1.31
C LYS A 183 4.98 13.34 0.93
N ILE A 184 5.55 13.76 -0.20
CA ILE A 184 6.87 13.32 -0.67
C ILE A 184 7.93 13.69 0.37
N THR A 185 8.71 12.69 0.77
CA THR A 185 9.83 12.82 1.70
C THR A 185 11.12 13.11 0.94
N LYS A 186 12.18 13.54 1.65
CA LYS A 186 13.51 13.75 1.04
C LYS A 186 14.06 12.49 0.37
N LYS A 187 13.81 11.31 0.95
CA LYS A 187 14.25 10.02 0.38
C LYS A 187 13.56 9.74 -0.95
N GLU A 188 12.25 9.90 -1.01
CA GLU A 188 11.49 9.71 -2.25
C GLU A 188 11.82 10.77 -3.30
N GLN A 189 12.08 12.01 -2.87
CA GLN A 189 12.57 13.05 -3.76
C GLN A 189 13.90 12.64 -4.42
N GLN A 190 14.80 12.01 -3.67
CA GLN A 190 16.05 11.48 -4.21
C GLN A 190 15.77 10.32 -5.18
N THR A 191 14.92 9.37 -4.82
CA THR A 191 14.53 8.28 -5.73
C THR A 191 13.90 8.77 -7.04
N ILE A 192 13.07 9.82 -6.98
CA ILE A 192 12.51 10.47 -8.19
C ILE A 192 13.62 11.06 -9.05
N ILE A 193 14.66 11.64 -8.44
CA ILE A 193 15.81 12.19 -9.15
C ILE A 193 16.64 11.08 -9.79
N ASP A 194 16.94 10.02 -9.02
CA ASP A 194 17.75 8.88 -9.44
C ASP A 194 17.08 8.12 -10.60
N ASN A 195 15.73 8.09 -10.62
CA ASN A 195 14.94 7.46 -11.68
C ASN A 195 14.60 8.39 -12.86
N GLU A 196 15.13 9.62 -12.88
CA GLU A 196 14.85 10.63 -13.92
C GLU A 196 13.35 10.99 -14.08
N GLU A 197 12.57 10.89 -13.00
CA GLU A 197 11.13 11.17 -13.01
C GLU A 197 10.78 12.60 -12.54
N GLN A 198 11.75 13.52 -12.43
CA GLN A 198 11.52 14.87 -11.88
C GLN A 198 10.44 15.64 -12.65
N ALA A 199 10.44 15.53 -13.99
CA ALA A 199 9.45 16.18 -14.85
C ALA A 199 8.02 15.70 -14.54
N ARG A 200 7.85 14.39 -14.31
CA ARG A 200 6.57 13.77 -13.97
C ARG A 200 6.02 14.29 -12.65
N TYR A 201 6.88 14.50 -11.66
CA TYR A 201 6.48 14.93 -10.31
C TYR A 201 6.59 16.45 -10.08
N ALA A 202 6.85 17.25 -11.11
CA ALA A 202 7.14 18.69 -10.96
C ALA A 202 6.04 19.49 -10.23
N ALA A 203 4.77 19.11 -10.41
CA ALA A 203 3.61 19.71 -9.72
C ALA A 203 3.01 18.82 -8.62
N THR A 204 3.52 17.60 -8.43
CA THR A 204 2.97 16.63 -7.50
C THR A 204 3.67 16.70 -6.15
N ARG A 205 2.89 16.67 -5.07
CA ARG A 205 3.41 16.79 -3.69
C ARG A 205 3.21 15.53 -2.84
N ASP A 206 2.41 14.59 -3.32
CA ASP A 206 2.03 13.38 -2.60
C ASP A 206 2.40 12.14 -3.44
N ILE A 207 2.78 11.05 -2.76
CA ILE A 207 3.19 9.79 -3.38
C ILE A 207 2.63 8.62 -2.57
N GLY A 208 2.30 7.51 -3.24
CA GLY A 208 1.90 6.26 -2.59
C GLY A 208 2.98 5.72 -1.66
N LYS A 209 2.59 5.31 -0.44
CA LYS A 209 3.49 4.90 0.63
C LYS A 209 3.54 3.41 0.90
N GLN A 210 2.45 2.70 0.61
CA GLN A 210 2.32 1.25 0.79
C GLN A 210 1.21 0.71 -0.11
N GLY A 211 1.09 -0.61 -0.21
CA GLY A 211 -0.02 -1.28 -0.91
C GLY A 211 -0.09 -0.93 -2.39
N ILE A 212 -1.29 -1.03 -2.96
CA ILE A 212 -1.58 -0.72 -4.38
C ILE A 212 -1.23 0.71 -4.75
N GLU A 213 -1.48 1.67 -3.85
CA GLU A 213 -1.14 3.08 -4.07
C GLU A 213 0.36 3.26 -4.38
N LYS A 214 1.24 2.47 -3.75
CA LYS A 214 2.68 2.53 -3.99
C LYS A 214 3.12 1.61 -5.14
N TYR A 215 2.63 0.37 -5.18
CA TYR A 215 3.04 -0.60 -6.20
C TYR A 215 2.68 -0.11 -7.61
N TYR A 216 1.45 0.38 -7.79
CA TYR A 216 0.97 0.95 -9.06
C TYR A 216 1.07 2.47 -9.11
N GLN A 217 1.98 3.07 -8.34
CA GLN A 217 2.17 4.52 -8.27
C GLN A 217 2.29 5.17 -9.65
N ARG A 218 3.03 4.53 -10.57
CA ARG A 218 3.25 5.07 -11.93
C ARG A 218 1.99 5.09 -12.77
N LEU A 219 1.14 4.06 -12.68
CA LEU A 219 -0.15 3.99 -13.37
C LEU A 219 -1.13 5.00 -12.78
N LEU A 220 -1.25 5.02 -11.45
CA LEU A 220 -2.17 5.91 -10.73
C LEU A 220 -1.79 7.39 -10.85
N HIS A 221 -0.50 7.72 -10.98
CA HIS A 221 -0.07 9.11 -10.99
C HIS A 221 -0.45 9.85 -12.28
N GLY A 222 -0.33 9.21 -13.44
CA GLY A 222 -0.46 9.91 -14.73
C GLY A 222 0.78 10.75 -15.07
N GLN A 223 0.62 11.73 -15.95
CA GLN A 223 1.71 12.59 -16.44
C GLN A 223 1.40 14.08 -16.21
N ALA A 224 2.37 14.83 -15.69
CA ALA A 224 2.21 16.26 -15.49
C ALA A 224 2.13 17.00 -16.83
N GLY A 225 1.19 17.95 -16.90
CA GLY A 225 1.10 18.93 -17.96
C GLY A 225 1.85 20.20 -17.56
N TYR A 226 1.72 21.26 -18.36
CA TYR A 226 2.28 22.55 -18.01
C TYR A 226 1.50 23.68 -18.69
N GLN A 227 1.64 24.88 -18.14
CA GLN A 227 1.10 26.10 -18.71
C GLN A 227 2.20 27.15 -18.82
N GLU A 228 2.22 27.85 -19.93
CA GLU A 228 3.06 29.02 -20.15
C GLU A 228 2.28 30.25 -19.74
N VAL A 229 2.80 31.00 -18.77
CA VAL A 229 2.13 32.19 -18.22
C VAL A 229 2.98 33.43 -18.39
N GLU A 230 2.34 34.53 -18.73
CA GLU A 230 2.96 35.86 -18.71
C GLU A 230 2.92 36.40 -17.27
N VAL A 231 4.08 36.75 -16.71
CA VAL A 231 4.20 37.34 -15.37
C VAL A 231 4.64 38.80 -15.43
N ASN A 232 4.16 39.61 -14.49
CA ASN A 232 4.63 40.98 -14.33
C ASN A 232 5.96 41.04 -13.55
N ASN A 233 6.51 42.24 -13.39
CA ASN A 233 7.73 42.52 -12.61
C ASN A 233 7.66 42.09 -11.12
N ARG A 234 6.45 41.89 -10.58
CA ARG A 234 6.20 41.38 -9.23
C ARG A 234 5.94 39.86 -9.18
N GLY A 235 6.04 39.17 -10.34
CA GLY A 235 5.82 37.73 -10.45
C GLY A 235 4.35 37.28 -10.45
N ARG A 236 3.39 38.20 -10.54
CA ARG A 236 1.96 37.86 -10.65
C ARG A 236 1.63 37.42 -12.07
N ILE A 237 0.80 36.39 -12.19
CA ILE A 237 0.31 35.87 -13.47
C ILE A 237 -0.69 36.89 -14.06
N ILE A 238 -0.41 37.35 -15.28
CA ILE A 238 -1.29 38.25 -16.05
C ILE A 238 -2.26 37.41 -16.90
N ARG A 239 -1.72 36.45 -17.66
CA ARG A 239 -2.50 35.57 -18.54
C ARG A 239 -1.76 34.26 -18.82
N VAL A 240 -2.52 33.26 -19.24
CA VAL A 240 -2.00 32.00 -19.80
C VAL A 240 -1.81 32.19 -21.31
N LEU A 241 -0.60 31.91 -21.80
CA LEU A 241 -0.24 31.98 -23.22
C LEU A 241 -0.51 30.66 -23.93
N ASN A 242 -0.18 29.54 -23.26
CA ASN A 242 -0.34 28.20 -23.79
C ASN A 242 -0.63 27.22 -22.63
N TYR A 243 -1.45 26.20 -22.89
CA TYR A 243 -1.86 25.20 -21.89
C TYR A 243 -1.76 23.80 -22.49
N HIS A 244 -0.87 22.99 -21.94
CA HIS A 244 -0.76 21.57 -22.24
C HIS A 244 -1.39 20.78 -21.08
N PRO A 245 -2.56 20.16 -21.28
CA PRO A 245 -3.27 19.47 -20.21
C PRO A 245 -2.44 18.28 -19.68
N PRO A 246 -2.51 18.00 -18.37
CA PRO A 246 -1.93 16.78 -17.82
C PRO A 246 -2.69 15.54 -18.28
N VAL A 247 -2.00 14.39 -18.33
CA VAL A 247 -2.63 13.09 -18.60
C VAL A 247 -3.07 12.48 -17.27
N HIS A 248 -4.37 12.19 -17.16
CA HIS A 248 -4.96 11.53 -15.99
C HIS A 248 -4.28 10.17 -15.70
N GLY A 249 -4.16 9.81 -14.43
CA GLY A 249 -3.71 8.47 -14.05
C GLY A 249 -4.71 7.38 -14.42
N GLN A 250 -4.28 6.15 -14.62
CA GLN A 250 -5.22 5.08 -14.96
C GLN A 250 -6.05 4.68 -13.74
N ASP A 251 -7.36 4.57 -13.94
CA ASP A 251 -8.23 3.94 -12.94
C ASP A 251 -7.92 2.44 -12.83
N LEU A 252 -7.87 1.92 -11.61
CA LEU A 252 -7.55 0.53 -11.32
C LEU A 252 -8.76 -0.20 -10.75
N PHE A 253 -8.98 -1.43 -11.21
CA PHE A 253 -10.03 -2.31 -10.75
C PHE A 253 -9.37 -3.52 -10.08
N LEU A 254 -9.55 -3.63 -8.77
CA LEU A 254 -8.96 -4.69 -7.98
C LEU A 254 -9.85 -5.94 -7.99
N ASN A 255 -9.24 -7.10 -7.78
CA ASN A 255 -9.91 -8.37 -7.52
C ASN A 255 -10.57 -8.44 -6.13
N ILE A 256 -10.30 -7.45 -5.28
CA ILE A 256 -10.86 -7.34 -3.94
C ILE A 256 -12.38 -7.22 -4.02
N ASP A 257 -13.08 -8.03 -3.21
CA ASP A 257 -14.49 -7.86 -2.92
C ASP A 257 -14.64 -7.14 -1.57
N ILE A 258 -15.18 -5.92 -1.61
CA ILE A 258 -15.29 -5.10 -0.40
C ILE A 258 -16.19 -5.73 0.67
N ARG A 259 -17.17 -6.56 0.27
CA ARG A 259 -18.09 -7.23 1.21
C ARG A 259 -17.33 -8.26 2.04
N LEU A 260 -16.48 -9.07 1.39
CA LEU A 260 -15.62 -10.03 2.07
C LEU A 260 -14.59 -9.33 2.98
N GLN A 261 -13.97 -8.27 2.46
CA GLN A 261 -12.99 -7.49 3.19
C GLN A 261 -13.57 -6.90 4.50
N GLN A 262 -14.74 -6.25 4.42
CA GLN A 262 -15.40 -5.65 5.59
C GLN A 262 -15.89 -6.71 6.57
N GLN A 263 -16.47 -7.81 6.08
CA GLN A 263 -16.94 -8.88 6.96
C GLN A 263 -15.77 -9.47 7.77
N ALA A 264 -14.67 -9.84 7.09
CA ALA A 264 -13.49 -10.35 7.77
C ALA A 264 -12.92 -9.34 8.76
N PHE A 265 -12.86 -8.05 8.40
CA PHE A 265 -12.36 -6.99 9.28
C PHE A 265 -13.21 -6.85 10.55
N ASN A 266 -14.54 -6.81 10.40
CA ASN A 266 -15.48 -6.72 11.50
C ASN A 266 -15.42 -7.95 12.41
N MET A 267 -15.31 -9.15 11.83
CA MET A 267 -15.21 -10.39 12.59
C MET A 267 -13.87 -10.52 13.34
N LEU A 268 -12.79 -9.93 12.84
CA LEU A 268 -11.54 -9.87 13.60
C LEU A 268 -11.70 -9.01 14.86
N ASP A 269 -12.57 -8.00 14.85
CA ASP A 269 -12.99 -7.21 16.02
C ASP A 269 -11.80 -6.68 16.83
N GLY A 270 -10.85 -6.05 16.13
CA GLY A 270 -9.64 -5.49 16.73
C GLY A 270 -8.60 -6.52 17.21
N ARG A 271 -8.89 -7.83 17.15
CA ARG A 271 -7.92 -8.89 17.49
C ARG A 271 -6.78 -8.90 16.50
N ARG A 272 -5.57 -9.17 16.98
CA ARG A 272 -4.38 -9.27 16.14
C ARG A 272 -4.49 -10.47 15.22
N GLY A 273 -4.44 -10.26 13.90
CA GLY A 273 -4.61 -11.34 12.94
C GLY A 273 -4.67 -10.88 11.49
N ALA A 274 -4.88 -11.84 10.61
CA ALA A 274 -5.05 -11.65 9.19
C ALA A 274 -6.02 -12.68 8.58
N VAL A 275 -6.67 -12.28 7.50
CA VAL A 275 -7.52 -13.14 6.65
C VAL A 275 -7.10 -12.92 5.21
N VAL A 276 -6.86 -13.99 4.47
CA VAL A 276 -6.57 -13.92 3.03
C VAL A 276 -7.52 -14.87 2.32
N ALA A 277 -8.16 -14.38 1.26
CA ALA A 277 -9.02 -15.17 0.38
C ALA A 277 -8.52 -15.04 -1.07
N ILE A 278 -8.38 -16.16 -1.76
CA ILE A 278 -7.86 -16.26 -3.13
C ILE A 278 -8.79 -17.15 -3.96
N ASP A 279 -9.04 -16.79 -5.21
CA ASP A 279 -9.66 -17.69 -6.19
C ASP A 279 -8.61 -18.70 -6.71
N PRO A 280 -8.80 -20.02 -6.48
CA PRO A 280 -7.83 -21.04 -6.87
C PRO A 280 -7.69 -21.24 -8.38
N ASN A 281 -8.57 -20.66 -9.19
CA ASN A 281 -8.59 -20.85 -10.64
C ASN A 281 -7.80 -19.80 -11.41
N ASN A 282 -7.44 -18.68 -10.78
CA ASN A 282 -6.75 -17.56 -11.43
C ASN A 282 -5.79 -16.78 -10.50
N GLY A 283 -5.73 -17.10 -9.20
CA GLY A 283 -4.88 -16.39 -8.23
C GLY A 283 -5.40 -15.02 -7.80
N ALA A 284 -6.63 -14.65 -8.17
CA ALA A 284 -7.23 -13.37 -7.80
C ALA A 284 -7.38 -13.26 -6.28
N VAL A 285 -6.78 -12.22 -5.68
CA VAL A 285 -6.92 -11.94 -4.25
C VAL A 285 -8.26 -11.27 -3.99
N LEU A 286 -9.18 -12.01 -3.37
CA LEU A 286 -10.56 -11.60 -3.10
C LEU A 286 -10.67 -10.77 -1.82
N ALA A 287 -9.83 -11.08 -0.82
CA ALA A 287 -9.71 -10.30 0.41
C ALA A 287 -8.31 -10.47 1.00
N LEU A 288 -7.76 -9.40 1.57
CA LEU A 288 -6.48 -9.41 2.28
C LEU A 288 -6.61 -8.47 3.47
N VAL A 289 -7.04 -9.01 4.59
CA VAL A 289 -7.41 -8.25 5.79
C VAL A 289 -6.33 -8.40 6.84
N THR A 290 -6.05 -7.31 7.54
CA THR A 290 -5.25 -7.36 8.76
C THR A 290 -5.91 -6.55 9.87
N SER A 291 -5.72 -7.02 11.10
CA SER A 291 -6.21 -6.36 12.30
C SER A 291 -5.15 -6.45 13.42
N PRO A 292 -5.07 -5.46 14.32
CA PRO A 292 -5.72 -4.15 14.22
C PRO A 292 -5.16 -3.34 13.04
N SER A 293 -5.98 -2.45 12.50
CA SER A 293 -5.61 -1.53 11.42
C SER A 293 -5.74 -0.07 11.89
N TYR A 294 -5.65 0.89 10.98
CA TYR A 294 -5.69 2.33 11.24
C TYR A 294 -6.26 3.08 10.04
N ASP A 295 -6.80 4.28 10.26
CA ASP A 295 -7.36 5.10 9.19
C ASP A 295 -6.26 5.70 8.29
N PRO A 296 -6.20 5.37 6.99
CA PRO A 296 -5.23 5.92 6.04
C PRO A 296 -5.45 7.42 5.78
N ASN A 297 -6.67 7.94 5.97
CA ASN A 297 -6.98 9.35 5.74
C ASN A 297 -6.22 10.30 6.68
N LEU A 298 -5.73 9.79 7.82
CA LEU A 298 -4.86 10.53 8.74
C LEU A 298 -3.54 10.95 8.08
N PHE A 299 -3.04 10.18 7.11
CA PHE A 299 -1.74 10.42 6.48
C PHE A 299 -1.80 11.37 5.28
N VAL A 300 -2.93 11.40 4.56
CA VAL A 300 -3.12 12.22 3.34
C VAL A 300 -2.81 13.70 3.58
N HIS A 301 -3.14 14.19 4.77
CA HIS A 301 -3.01 15.61 5.13
C HIS A 301 -1.83 15.90 6.06
N GLY A 302 -1.01 14.88 6.36
CA GLY A 302 0.00 14.93 7.41
C GLY A 302 -0.57 14.50 8.75
N ILE A 303 -0.18 13.31 9.20
CA ILE A 303 -0.58 12.78 10.50
C ILE A 303 0.05 13.59 11.64
N SER A 304 -0.73 13.90 12.67
CA SER A 304 -0.20 14.58 13.85
C SER A 304 0.74 13.66 14.62
N THR A 305 1.71 14.24 15.35
CA THR A 305 2.63 13.46 16.20
C THR A 305 1.88 12.64 17.25
N LYS A 306 0.76 13.17 17.78
CA LYS A 306 -0.08 12.48 18.77
C LYS A 306 -0.75 11.25 18.16
N GLU A 307 -1.39 11.37 17.00
CA GLU A 307 -2.05 10.24 16.34
C GLU A 307 -1.03 9.20 15.86
N TYR A 308 0.10 9.64 15.29
CA TYR A 308 1.16 8.72 14.87
C TYR A 308 1.73 7.91 16.03
N LYS A 309 1.94 8.53 17.21
CA LYS A 309 2.39 7.82 18.42
C LYS A 309 1.41 6.74 18.87
N LYS A 310 0.10 6.91 18.67
CA LYS A 310 -0.90 5.85 18.97
C LYS A 310 -0.73 4.62 18.07
N LEU A 311 -0.25 4.81 16.83
CA LEU A 311 0.00 3.71 15.88
C LEU A 311 1.26 2.92 16.21
N LEU A 312 2.18 3.50 16.99
CA LEU A 312 3.38 2.80 17.51
C LEU A 312 3.07 1.93 18.73
N SER A 313 1.82 1.47 18.86
CA SER A 313 1.36 0.65 19.97
C SER A 313 1.99 -0.76 19.94
N ARG A 314 1.87 -1.46 21.07
CA ARG A 314 2.35 -2.84 21.24
C ARG A 314 1.59 -3.84 20.36
N ASP A 315 0.43 -3.46 19.81
CA ASP A 315 -0.35 -4.28 18.89
C ASP A 315 0.04 -4.08 17.43
N LYS A 316 0.99 -3.17 17.14
CA LYS A 316 1.62 -2.99 15.84
C LYS A 316 0.61 -2.92 14.67
N PRO A 317 -0.33 -1.95 14.67
CA PRO A 317 -1.32 -1.81 13.60
C PRO A 317 -0.70 -1.42 12.25
N LEU A 318 0.53 -0.89 12.22
CA LEU A 318 1.25 -0.56 10.99
C LEU A 318 1.70 -1.77 10.17
N ILE A 319 1.74 -2.98 10.76
CA ILE A 319 2.23 -4.18 10.08
C ILE A 319 1.10 -4.84 9.30
N ASN A 320 1.34 -5.10 8.01
CA ASN A 320 0.50 -5.97 7.22
C ASN A 320 0.73 -7.44 7.64
N ARG A 321 -0.12 -7.97 8.53
CA ARG A 321 0.06 -9.35 9.03
C ARG A 321 -0.17 -10.42 7.97
N ALA A 322 -0.90 -10.12 6.90
CA ALA A 322 -1.17 -11.09 5.85
C ALA A 322 0.08 -11.44 5.04
N THR A 323 1.02 -10.50 4.90
CA THR A 323 2.21 -10.63 4.03
C THR A 323 3.53 -10.46 4.77
N LEU A 324 3.54 -9.79 5.93
CA LEU A 324 4.72 -9.60 6.80
C LEU A 324 4.64 -10.44 8.09
N GLY A 325 3.45 -10.97 8.42
CA GLY A 325 3.26 -11.76 9.62
C GLY A 325 3.84 -13.16 9.46
N ALA A 326 4.96 -13.43 10.14
CA ALA A 326 5.58 -14.74 10.16
C ALA A 326 5.02 -15.57 11.33
N TYR A 327 4.20 -16.58 11.02
CA TYR A 327 3.57 -17.47 12.00
C TYR A 327 4.05 -18.90 11.80
N PRO A 328 4.20 -19.71 12.86
CA PRO A 328 4.31 -21.16 12.67
C PRO A 328 3.03 -21.67 12.01
N PRO A 329 3.11 -22.42 10.89
CA PRO A 329 1.92 -22.93 10.20
C PRO A 329 1.08 -23.86 11.10
N ALA A 330 1.73 -24.52 12.06
CA ALA A 330 1.12 -25.55 12.89
C ALA A 330 0.44 -26.64 12.03
N SER A 331 -0.67 -27.20 12.49
CA SER A 331 -1.33 -28.33 11.83
C SER A 331 -1.94 -28.02 10.44
N THR A 332 -1.88 -26.78 9.93
CA THR A 332 -2.42 -26.44 8.61
C THR A 332 -1.61 -27.04 7.45
N VAL A 333 -0.33 -27.36 7.66
CA VAL A 333 0.54 -27.97 6.63
C VAL A 333 0.46 -29.50 6.58
N LYS A 334 -0.28 -30.14 7.50
CA LYS A 334 -0.45 -31.60 7.54
C LYS A 334 -0.97 -32.20 6.22
N PRO A 335 -1.97 -31.61 5.53
CA PRO A 335 -2.37 -32.09 4.20
C PRO A 335 -1.21 -32.16 3.20
N LEU A 336 -0.33 -31.14 3.19
CA LEU A 336 0.82 -31.08 2.29
C LEU A 336 1.93 -32.06 2.70
N LEU A 337 2.17 -32.24 4.00
CA LEU A 337 3.11 -33.25 4.49
C LEU A 337 2.64 -34.67 4.18
N ALA A 338 1.34 -34.94 4.31
CA ALA A 338 0.73 -36.19 3.88
C ALA A 338 0.90 -36.40 2.38
N LEU A 339 0.68 -35.37 1.56
CA LEU A 339 0.89 -35.44 0.12
C LEU A 339 2.35 -35.78 -0.22
N ALA A 340 3.31 -35.10 0.42
CA ALA A 340 4.73 -35.37 0.26
C ALA A 340 5.08 -36.83 0.60
N ALA A 341 4.47 -37.38 1.65
CA ALA A 341 4.69 -38.76 2.08
C ALA A 341 4.12 -39.79 1.10
N LEU A 342 2.93 -39.54 0.55
CA LEU A 342 2.34 -40.38 -0.49
C LEU A 342 3.17 -40.35 -1.78
N GLU A 343 3.60 -39.17 -2.21
CA GLU A 343 4.43 -38.97 -3.41
C GLU A 343 5.80 -39.63 -3.31
N ASN A 344 6.37 -39.68 -2.09
CA ASN A 344 7.63 -40.37 -1.81
C ASN A 344 7.44 -41.83 -1.40
N GLN A 345 6.22 -42.38 -1.50
CA GLN A 345 5.87 -43.77 -1.16
C GLN A 345 6.26 -44.17 0.27
N VAL A 346 6.33 -43.20 1.19
CA VAL A 346 6.62 -43.43 2.62
C VAL A 346 5.41 -43.99 3.33
N ILE A 347 4.22 -43.62 2.86
CA ILE A 347 2.93 -44.15 3.30
C ILE A 347 2.05 -44.46 2.07
N SER A 348 1.02 -45.25 2.31
CA SER A 348 -0.09 -45.53 1.38
C SER A 348 -1.43 -45.15 2.03
N GLU A 349 -2.52 -45.17 1.26
CA GLU A 349 -3.88 -44.95 1.78
C GLU A 349 -4.26 -45.94 2.90
N THR A 350 -3.73 -47.16 2.86
CA THR A 350 -3.99 -48.25 3.82
C THR A 350 -3.05 -48.23 5.03
N SER A 351 -2.04 -47.35 5.03
CA SER A 351 -1.09 -47.24 6.14
C SER A 351 -1.78 -46.77 7.42
N TYR A 352 -1.38 -47.37 8.54
CA TYR A 352 -1.86 -46.98 9.86
C TYR A 352 -0.73 -47.02 10.90
N ILE A 353 -0.92 -46.25 11.96
CA ILE A 353 -0.10 -46.35 13.18
C ILE A 353 -0.99 -46.58 14.40
N GLN A 354 -0.37 -46.98 15.51
CA GLN A 354 -0.98 -46.90 16.83
C GLN A 354 -0.53 -45.61 17.51
N ASP A 355 -1.49 -44.79 17.91
CA ASP A 355 -1.26 -43.55 18.65
C ASP A 355 -1.59 -43.74 20.13
N PRO A 356 -0.58 -43.90 21.01
CA PRO A 356 -0.75 -43.96 22.46
C PRO A 356 -0.77 -42.56 23.13
N GLY A 357 -0.82 -41.48 22.35
CA GLY A 357 -0.80 -40.09 22.83
C GLY A 357 0.59 -39.44 22.81
N TRP A 358 1.59 -40.13 22.27
CA TRP A 358 2.96 -39.61 22.12
C TRP A 358 3.76 -40.40 21.08
N PHE A 359 4.79 -39.76 20.53
CA PHE A 359 5.81 -40.36 19.69
C PHE A 359 7.17 -40.33 20.40
N LYS A 360 7.97 -41.38 20.27
CA LYS A 360 9.32 -41.47 20.84
C LYS A 360 10.28 -41.83 19.70
N LEU A 361 11.37 -41.07 19.59
CA LEU A 361 12.44 -41.40 18.65
C LEU A 361 13.13 -42.70 19.11
N PRO A 362 13.55 -43.58 18.18
CA PRO A 362 14.32 -44.77 18.54
C PRO A 362 15.55 -44.38 19.37
N ASN A 363 15.75 -45.06 20.49
CA ASN A 363 16.88 -44.86 21.41
C ASN A 363 16.97 -43.46 22.08
N VAL A 364 15.88 -42.69 22.14
CA VAL A 364 15.84 -41.38 22.79
C VAL A 364 14.67 -41.32 23.78
N GLU A 365 14.93 -41.01 25.06
CA GLU A 365 13.90 -40.99 26.11
C GLU A 365 12.81 -39.92 25.94
N ARG A 366 13.14 -38.80 25.27
CA ARG A 366 12.21 -37.69 25.07
C ARG A 366 10.97 -38.10 24.28
N LYS A 367 9.79 -37.79 24.83
CA LYS A 367 8.49 -37.99 24.19
C LYS A 367 8.00 -36.70 23.52
N PHE A 368 7.48 -36.82 22.30
CA PHE A 368 6.74 -35.78 21.61
C PHE A 368 5.25 -36.05 21.81
N LYS A 369 4.59 -35.19 22.59
CA LYS A 369 3.20 -35.41 23.00
C LYS A 369 2.22 -35.13 21.85
N ASP A 370 1.15 -35.92 21.80
CA ASP A 370 -0.03 -35.59 21.02
C ASP A 370 -0.88 -34.52 21.74
N HIS A 371 -1.78 -33.87 21.02
CA HIS A 371 -2.77 -32.98 21.63
C HIS A 371 -3.82 -33.77 22.44
N LEU A 372 -4.02 -35.05 22.13
CA LEU A 372 -4.85 -35.96 22.91
C LEU A 372 -3.98 -36.86 23.79
N ALA A 373 -4.03 -36.66 25.10
CA ALA A 373 -3.09 -37.29 26.04
C ALA A 373 -3.15 -38.84 26.06
N TRP A 374 -4.31 -39.43 25.82
CA TRP A 374 -4.50 -40.89 25.74
C TRP A 374 -4.43 -41.45 24.30
N GLY A 375 -4.14 -40.59 23.33
CA GLY A 375 -4.02 -40.96 21.93
C GLY A 375 -5.34 -41.27 21.21
N HIS A 376 -5.23 -41.44 19.90
CA HIS A 376 -6.36 -41.67 19.00
C HIS A 376 -6.60 -43.16 18.67
N GLY A 377 -5.80 -44.07 19.23
CA GLY A 377 -5.84 -45.50 18.96
C GLY A 377 -5.25 -45.85 17.60
N LYS A 378 -5.93 -46.70 16.82
CA LYS A 378 -5.53 -47.04 15.45
C LYS A 378 -5.88 -45.87 14.51
N VAL A 379 -4.87 -45.27 13.90
CA VAL A 379 -5.00 -44.06 13.06
C VAL A 379 -4.47 -44.33 11.65
N ASN A 380 -5.34 -44.23 10.65
CA ASN A 380 -4.96 -44.13 9.24
C ASN A 380 -4.83 -42.67 8.81
N LEU A 381 -4.39 -42.42 7.57
CA LEU A 381 -4.19 -41.06 7.06
C LEU A 381 -5.45 -40.18 7.14
N TYR A 382 -6.62 -40.71 6.77
CA TYR A 382 -7.89 -39.97 6.84
C TYR A 382 -8.21 -39.52 8.27
N ARG A 383 -8.13 -40.44 9.24
CA ARG A 383 -8.36 -40.13 10.66
C ARG A 383 -7.28 -39.19 11.21
N ALA A 384 -6.05 -39.30 10.73
CA ALA A 384 -4.95 -38.41 11.14
C ALA A 384 -5.22 -36.95 10.73
N LEU A 385 -5.73 -36.73 9.51
CA LEU A 385 -6.11 -35.41 9.03
C LEU A 385 -7.39 -34.90 9.73
N GLU A 386 -8.42 -35.75 9.82
CA GLU A 386 -9.72 -35.45 10.46
C GLU A 386 -9.56 -35.00 11.92
N LYS A 387 -8.83 -35.78 12.72
CA LYS A 387 -8.59 -35.51 14.14
C LYS A 387 -7.35 -34.67 14.40
N SER A 388 -6.59 -34.33 13.35
CA SER A 388 -5.33 -33.61 13.49
C SER A 388 -4.34 -34.30 14.43
N CYS A 389 -4.25 -35.64 14.40
CA CYS A 389 -3.30 -36.42 15.21
C CYS A 389 -1.87 -35.92 14.97
N ASN A 390 -1.09 -35.68 16.03
CA ASN A 390 0.31 -35.26 15.93
C ASN A 390 1.24 -36.46 15.81
N THR A 391 0.98 -37.55 16.56
CA THR A 391 1.81 -38.76 16.55
C THR A 391 1.99 -39.32 15.14
N PHE A 392 0.92 -39.36 14.33
CA PHE A 392 0.99 -39.78 12.92
C PHE A 392 1.98 -38.93 12.12
N PHE A 393 1.95 -37.62 12.33
CA PHE A 393 2.80 -36.70 11.57
C PHE A 393 4.24 -36.59 12.11
N TYR A 394 4.46 -36.92 13.39
CA TYR A 394 5.80 -37.11 13.92
C TYR A 394 6.51 -38.31 13.27
N ASP A 395 5.82 -39.46 13.21
CA ASP A 395 6.31 -40.66 12.52
C ASP A 395 6.52 -40.40 11.02
N LEU A 396 5.56 -39.75 10.36
CA LEU A 396 5.66 -39.36 8.95
C LEU A 396 6.87 -38.47 8.68
N ALA A 397 7.09 -37.43 9.50
CA ALA A 397 8.20 -36.52 9.32
C ALA A 397 9.56 -37.19 9.57
N TYR A 398 9.61 -38.09 10.56
CA TYR A 398 10.79 -38.92 10.82
C TYR A 398 11.17 -39.76 9.59
N ARG A 399 10.20 -40.45 8.99
CA ARG A 399 10.42 -41.32 7.83
C ARG A 399 10.72 -40.55 6.54
N LEU A 400 10.11 -39.38 6.35
CA LEU A 400 10.38 -38.51 5.19
C LEU A 400 11.77 -37.87 5.26
N GLY A 401 12.15 -37.35 6.43
CA GLY A 401 13.36 -36.54 6.58
C GLY A 401 13.20 -35.10 6.05
N ILE A 402 14.06 -34.20 6.54
CA ILE A 402 13.96 -32.76 6.25
C ILE A 402 14.16 -32.41 4.78
N ASP A 403 15.04 -33.12 4.06
CA ASP A 403 15.40 -32.72 2.70
C ASP A 403 14.19 -32.87 1.77
N LYS A 404 13.54 -34.04 1.79
CA LYS A 404 12.30 -34.32 1.04
C LYS A 404 11.16 -33.38 1.45
N ILE A 405 11.02 -33.10 2.75
CA ILE A 405 10.01 -32.14 3.24
C ILE A 405 10.28 -30.76 2.64
N SER A 406 11.50 -30.24 2.79
CA SER A 406 11.84 -28.90 2.32
C SER A 406 11.70 -28.76 0.80
N GLU A 407 12.23 -29.70 0.03
CA GLU A 407 12.13 -29.72 -1.43
C GLU A 407 10.67 -29.72 -1.90
N PHE A 408 9.83 -30.55 -1.27
CA PHE A 408 8.42 -30.63 -1.63
C PHE A 408 7.66 -29.35 -1.22
N MET A 409 7.93 -28.80 -0.04
CA MET A 409 7.27 -27.58 0.45
C MET A 409 7.65 -26.33 -0.36
N TYR A 410 8.85 -26.25 -0.92
CA TYR A 410 9.23 -25.16 -1.83
C TYR A 410 8.33 -25.12 -3.08
N LYS A 411 7.87 -26.27 -3.59
CA LYS A 411 6.93 -26.32 -4.74
C LYS A 411 5.59 -25.63 -4.45
N PHE A 412 5.20 -25.56 -3.17
CA PHE A 412 4.00 -24.86 -2.69
C PHE A 412 4.26 -23.40 -2.29
N GLY A 413 5.46 -22.87 -2.55
CA GLY A 413 5.82 -21.47 -2.33
C GLY A 413 6.26 -21.13 -0.90
N PHE A 414 6.48 -22.11 -0.03
CA PHE A 414 6.99 -21.83 1.32
C PHE A 414 8.47 -21.47 1.29
N GLY A 415 8.85 -20.42 2.03
CA GLY A 415 10.24 -19.95 2.10
C GLY A 415 10.65 -19.04 0.94
N ASP A 416 9.72 -18.69 0.05
CA ASP A 416 9.93 -17.76 -1.07
C ASP A 416 8.80 -16.70 -1.13
N TYR A 417 9.03 -15.62 -1.86
CA TYR A 417 8.03 -14.59 -2.09
C TYR A 417 6.88 -15.13 -2.94
N THR A 418 5.64 -14.78 -2.59
CA THR A 418 4.47 -15.17 -3.38
C THR A 418 4.37 -14.36 -4.66
N GLY A 419 5.07 -13.22 -4.77
CA GLY A 419 5.08 -12.37 -5.96
C GLY A 419 3.84 -11.50 -6.10
N ILE A 420 3.09 -11.32 -5.01
CA ILE A 420 1.94 -10.42 -4.95
C ILE A 420 2.32 -9.00 -5.37
N ASP A 421 1.37 -8.29 -5.95
CA ASP A 421 1.49 -6.92 -6.45
C ASP A 421 1.44 -5.85 -5.33
N ILE A 422 2.19 -6.10 -4.24
CA ILE A 422 2.55 -5.12 -3.21
C ILE A 422 4.02 -5.32 -2.82
N HIS A 423 4.69 -4.27 -2.35
CA HIS A 423 6.10 -4.36 -1.95
C HIS A 423 6.30 -4.88 -0.53
N GLU A 424 5.26 -4.83 0.31
CA GLU A 424 5.32 -5.20 1.71
C GLU A 424 5.16 -6.71 1.92
N GLU A 425 6.15 -7.51 1.51
CA GLU A 425 6.15 -8.97 1.64
C GLU A 425 7.45 -9.49 2.29
N VAL A 426 7.37 -10.63 2.99
CA VAL A 426 8.54 -11.41 3.41
C VAL A 426 8.41 -12.86 2.93
N SER A 427 9.55 -13.50 2.64
CA SER A 427 9.60 -14.91 2.22
C SER A 427 9.30 -15.92 3.33
N ALA A 428 9.27 -15.48 4.60
CA ALA A 428 9.21 -16.33 5.79
C ALA A 428 10.34 -17.39 5.79
N ILE A 429 10.16 -18.55 6.43
CA ILE A 429 11.23 -19.55 6.61
C ILE A 429 10.70 -20.94 6.31
N MET A 430 11.20 -21.57 5.24
CA MET A 430 11.15 -23.02 5.06
C MET A 430 12.48 -23.64 5.53
N PRO A 431 12.53 -24.35 6.66
CA PRO A 431 13.78 -24.85 7.21
C PRO A 431 14.40 -25.93 6.32
N SER A 432 15.72 -25.91 6.24
CA SER A 432 16.54 -26.93 5.57
C SER A 432 17.87 -27.10 6.30
N ARG A 433 18.62 -28.15 5.95
CA ARG A 433 19.99 -28.33 6.48
C ARG A 433 20.89 -27.15 6.17
N THR A 434 20.82 -26.65 4.93
CA THR A 434 21.61 -25.50 4.47
C THR A 434 21.21 -24.23 5.21
N TRP A 435 19.91 -24.00 5.39
CA TRP A 435 19.41 -22.87 6.15
C TRP A 435 19.92 -22.88 7.60
N LYS A 436 19.84 -24.01 8.31
CA LYS A 436 20.26 -24.10 9.71
C LYS A 436 21.78 -23.90 9.85
N LYS A 437 22.57 -24.49 8.94
CA LYS A 437 24.01 -24.29 8.89
C LYS A 437 24.36 -22.82 8.66
N ASN A 438 23.71 -22.14 7.71
CA ASN A 438 23.99 -20.72 7.43
C ASN A 438 23.54 -19.79 8.56
N ARG A 439 22.43 -20.11 9.23
CA ARG A 439 21.85 -19.24 10.29
C ARG A 439 22.54 -19.40 11.63
N TYR A 440 22.90 -20.63 12.01
CA TYR A 440 23.37 -20.97 13.36
C TYR A 440 24.74 -21.64 13.39
N ASN A 441 25.36 -21.92 12.24
CA ASN A 441 26.59 -22.71 12.12
C ASN A 441 26.49 -24.08 12.82
N GLN A 442 25.33 -24.73 12.72
CA GLN A 442 25.04 -26.02 13.35
C GLN A 442 24.50 -27.03 12.32
N PRO A 443 24.78 -28.34 12.50
CA PRO A 443 24.16 -29.37 11.69
C PRO A 443 22.66 -29.53 12.02
N TRP A 444 21.95 -30.20 11.12
CA TRP A 444 20.55 -30.57 11.33
C TRP A 444 20.45 -31.78 12.28
N TYR A 445 19.64 -31.68 13.33
CA TYR A 445 19.38 -32.80 14.22
C TYR A 445 18.03 -33.44 13.90
N ILE A 446 17.92 -34.75 14.04
CA ILE A 446 16.67 -35.50 13.73
C ILE A 446 15.49 -34.98 14.56
N GLY A 447 15.73 -34.56 15.82
CA GLY A 447 14.71 -33.97 16.69
C GLY A 447 14.09 -32.68 16.12
N ASP A 448 14.81 -31.94 15.28
CA ASP A 448 14.29 -30.75 14.61
C ASP A 448 13.21 -31.12 13.59
N THR A 449 13.40 -32.24 12.87
CA THR A 449 12.45 -32.75 11.87
C THR A 449 11.11 -33.15 12.50
N ILE A 450 11.14 -33.73 13.71
CA ILE A 450 9.92 -34.22 14.36
C ILE A 450 8.93 -33.07 14.61
N SER A 451 9.42 -31.95 15.11
CA SER A 451 8.58 -30.77 15.38
C SER A 451 8.06 -30.12 14.09
N LEU A 452 8.79 -30.25 12.97
CA LEU A 452 8.32 -29.81 11.66
C LEU A 452 7.15 -30.62 11.12
N GLY A 453 7.02 -31.89 11.52
CA GLY A 453 5.89 -32.74 11.13
C GLY A 453 4.53 -32.14 11.51
N ILE A 454 4.50 -31.25 12.51
CA ILE A 454 3.29 -30.54 12.92
C ILE A 454 3.36 -29.04 12.62
N GLY A 455 4.29 -28.60 11.76
CA GLY A 455 4.44 -27.20 11.35
C GLY A 455 4.94 -26.27 12.46
N GLN A 456 5.77 -26.77 13.38
CA GLN A 456 6.39 -25.99 14.46
C GLN A 456 7.93 -25.94 14.30
N SER A 457 8.66 -25.52 15.35
CA SER A 457 10.10 -25.27 15.33
C SER A 457 10.47 -24.07 14.44
N TYR A 458 11.46 -24.20 13.56
CA TYR A 458 12.00 -23.12 12.73
C TYR A 458 11.07 -22.69 11.58
N TRP A 459 10.00 -23.45 11.30
CA TRP A 459 9.12 -23.15 10.17
C TRP A 459 8.21 -21.96 10.49
N THR A 460 8.27 -20.95 9.62
CA THR A 460 7.32 -19.84 9.64
C THR A 460 6.76 -19.60 8.24
N VAL A 461 5.51 -19.16 8.17
CA VAL A 461 4.78 -18.87 6.95
C VAL A 461 3.99 -17.58 7.11
N THR A 462 3.69 -16.93 5.98
CA THR A 462 2.70 -15.85 5.95
C THR A 462 1.29 -16.40 5.72
N PRO A 463 0.23 -15.71 6.20
CA PRO A 463 -1.15 -16.07 5.87
C PRO A 463 -1.41 -16.12 4.36
N LEU A 464 -0.75 -15.25 3.58
CA LEU A 464 -0.79 -15.26 2.12
C LEU A 464 -0.17 -16.53 1.53
N GLN A 465 1.01 -16.96 1.99
CA GLN A 465 1.62 -18.24 1.57
C GLN A 465 0.69 -19.42 1.88
N LEU A 466 0.05 -19.43 3.07
CA LEU A 466 -0.93 -20.46 3.42
C LEU A 466 -2.14 -20.45 2.47
N ALA A 467 -2.74 -19.30 2.20
CA ALA A 467 -3.87 -19.19 1.28
C ALA A 467 -3.48 -19.68 -0.13
N ASN A 468 -2.31 -19.28 -0.62
CA ASN A 468 -1.80 -19.69 -1.92
C ASN A 468 -1.55 -21.20 -1.99
N SER A 469 -0.92 -21.79 -0.96
CA SER A 469 -0.70 -23.24 -0.92
C SER A 469 -2.00 -24.04 -0.91
N VAL A 470 -3.04 -23.54 -0.22
CA VAL A 470 -4.36 -24.19 -0.17
C VAL A 470 -5.12 -23.99 -1.48
N ALA A 471 -4.94 -22.86 -2.15
CA ALA A 471 -5.45 -22.64 -3.50
C ALA A 471 -4.85 -23.65 -4.50
N MET A 472 -3.55 -23.93 -4.40
CA MET A 472 -2.88 -24.97 -5.20
C MET A 472 -3.41 -26.36 -4.88
N VAL A 473 -3.66 -26.68 -3.60
CA VAL A 473 -4.29 -27.96 -3.23
C VAL A 473 -5.68 -28.04 -3.88
N ALA A 474 -6.53 -27.04 -3.66
CA ALA A 474 -7.89 -26.97 -4.17
C ALA A 474 -7.97 -27.17 -5.70
N SER A 475 -6.99 -26.68 -6.44
CA SER A 475 -6.93 -26.75 -7.90
C SER A 475 -6.12 -27.94 -8.46
N ASN A 476 -5.81 -28.94 -7.63
CA ASN A 476 -5.00 -30.12 -8.00
C ASN A 476 -3.62 -29.76 -8.55
N GLY A 477 -2.97 -28.75 -7.97
CA GLY A 477 -1.62 -28.33 -8.29
C GLY A 477 -1.51 -27.18 -9.28
N LYS A 478 -2.63 -26.58 -9.75
CA LYS A 478 -2.51 -25.34 -10.54
C LYS A 478 -1.98 -24.22 -9.66
N SER A 479 -0.97 -23.52 -10.17
CA SER A 479 -0.25 -22.49 -9.43
C SER A 479 -0.38 -21.16 -10.14
N PHE A 480 -0.84 -20.14 -9.41
CA PHE A 480 -0.95 -18.77 -9.89
C PHE A 480 -0.22 -17.84 -8.93
N THR A 481 0.37 -16.76 -9.45
CA THR A 481 0.81 -15.66 -8.60
C THR A 481 -0.43 -14.99 -7.99
N PRO A 482 -0.52 -14.83 -6.65
CA PRO A 482 -1.59 -14.05 -6.05
C PRO A 482 -1.60 -12.61 -6.60
N GLN A 483 -2.75 -12.14 -7.08
CA GLN A 483 -2.84 -10.87 -7.80
C GLN A 483 -4.03 -10.04 -7.32
N ILE A 484 -3.77 -8.81 -6.87
CA ILE A 484 -4.79 -7.86 -6.40
C ILE A 484 -5.36 -7.05 -7.57
N LEU A 485 -4.58 -6.65 -8.57
CA LEU A 485 -5.06 -5.90 -9.73
C LEU A 485 -5.75 -6.84 -10.74
N GLY A 486 -7.03 -6.59 -11.03
CA GLY A 486 -7.79 -7.35 -12.03
C GLY A 486 -7.84 -6.67 -13.40
N ALA A 487 -8.01 -5.35 -13.43
CA ALA A 487 -8.02 -4.57 -14.67
C ALA A 487 -7.50 -3.15 -14.46
N SER A 488 -7.03 -2.51 -15.53
CA SER A 488 -6.71 -1.08 -15.55
C SER A 488 -7.42 -0.39 -16.70
N GLN A 489 -7.69 0.91 -16.53
CA GLN A 489 -8.23 1.73 -17.60
C GLN A 489 -7.17 1.97 -18.68
N SER A 490 -7.60 1.86 -19.93
CA SER A 490 -6.84 2.13 -21.14
C SER A 490 -7.64 3.07 -22.06
N GLU A 491 -6.99 3.63 -23.08
CA GLU A 491 -7.63 4.54 -24.05
C GLU A 491 -8.84 3.90 -24.76
N ASN A 492 -8.79 2.58 -24.97
CA ASN A 492 -9.84 1.81 -25.66
C ASN A 492 -10.82 1.11 -24.69
N GLY A 493 -10.83 1.48 -23.40
CA GLY A 493 -11.69 0.88 -22.37
C GLY A 493 -10.91 0.12 -21.29
N LEU A 494 -11.52 -0.90 -20.70
CA LEU A 494 -10.89 -1.68 -19.61
C LEU A 494 -9.94 -2.74 -20.16
N LEU A 495 -8.66 -2.64 -19.79
CA LEU A 495 -7.65 -3.65 -20.05
C LEU A 495 -7.64 -4.66 -18.88
N GLN A 496 -8.10 -5.88 -19.15
CA GLN A 496 -7.99 -6.97 -18.19
C GLN A 496 -6.54 -7.39 -18.01
N ILE A 497 -6.09 -7.50 -16.76
CA ILE A 497 -4.76 -8.02 -16.46
C ILE A 497 -4.86 -9.54 -16.35
N PRO A 498 -4.21 -10.30 -17.24
CA PRO A 498 -4.33 -11.76 -17.25
C PRO A 498 -3.71 -12.36 -15.99
N ALA A 499 -4.32 -13.44 -15.51
CA ALA A 499 -3.78 -14.23 -14.42
C ALA A 499 -2.39 -14.76 -14.77
N GLN A 500 -1.42 -14.53 -13.88
CA GLN A 500 -0.06 -15.03 -14.07
C GLN A 500 0.06 -16.48 -13.59
N GLN A 501 -0.13 -17.43 -14.52
CA GLN A 501 0.05 -18.84 -14.24
C GLN A 501 1.53 -19.21 -14.11
N ARG A 502 1.85 -20.00 -13.08
CA ARG A 502 3.17 -20.61 -12.84
C ARG A 502 3.15 -22.07 -13.27
N SER A 503 4.31 -22.71 -13.26
CA SER A 503 4.40 -24.16 -13.47
C SER A 503 3.51 -24.91 -12.47
N ASN A 504 2.65 -25.76 -13.00
CA ASN A 504 1.77 -26.59 -12.18
C ASN A 504 2.58 -27.62 -11.39
N ILE A 505 2.08 -27.98 -10.20
CA ILE A 505 2.59 -29.10 -9.42
C ILE A 505 2.02 -30.38 -10.01
N VAL A 506 2.89 -31.13 -10.69
CA VAL A 506 2.55 -32.46 -11.22
C VAL A 506 2.97 -33.52 -10.21
N LEU A 507 2.02 -34.37 -9.84
CA LEU A 507 2.25 -35.51 -8.96
C LEU A 507 2.61 -36.75 -9.77
N ASN A 508 3.41 -37.64 -9.18
CA ASN A 508 3.68 -38.95 -9.72
C ASN A 508 2.41 -39.81 -9.75
N ASN A 509 1.56 -39.68 -8.71
CA ASN A 509 0.24 -40.32 -8.68
C ASN A 509 -0.85 -39.27 -8.41
N ASN A 510 -1.61 -38.93 -9.45
CA ASN A 510 -2.69 -37.95 -9.35
C ASN A 510 -3.81 -38.35 -8.38
N ASP A 511 -3.98 -39.64 -8.07
CA ASP A 511 -4.97 -40.10 -7.08
C ASP A 511 -4.64 -39.59 -5.66
N ASN A 512 -3.39 -39.21 -5.40
CA ASN A 512 -3.01 -38.60 -4.13
C ASN A 512 -3.76 -37.29 -3.84
N TRP A 513 -4.17 -36.54 -4.87
CA TRP A 513 -5.04 -35.37 -4.67
C TRP A 513 -6.38 -35.77 -4.06
N ARG A 514 -7.03 -36.85 -4.55
CA ARG A 514 -8.30 -37.36 -4.01
C ARG A 514 -8.17 -37.69 -2.53
N ILE A 515 -7.09 -38.37 -2.14
CA ILE A 515 -6.84 -38.75 -0.74
C ILE A 515 -6.74 -37.51 0.16
N ILE A 516 -5.97 -36.51 -0.26
CA ILE A 516 -5.78 -35.27 0.51
C ILE A 516 -7.08 -34.46 0.59
N HIS A 517 -7.81 -34.34 -0.52
CA HIS A 517 -9.10 -33.67 -0.57
C HIS A 517 -10.11 -34.31 0.36
N GLN A 518 -10.24 -35.63 0.33
CA GLN A 518 -11.14 -36.36 1.22
C GLN A 518 -10.73 -36.21 2.69
N GLY A 519 -9.43 -36.22 3.00
CA GLY A 519 -8.93 -35.97 4.35
C GLY A 519 -9.28 -34.56 4.87
N MET A 520 -9.16 -33.54 4.02
CA MET A 520 -9.56 -32.17 4.35
C MET A 520 -11.08 -32.00 4.41
N TRP A 521 -11.84 -32.73 3.59
CA TRP A 521 -13.30 -32.77 3.66
C TRP A 521 -13.77 -33.35 4.99
N ASN A 522 -13.15 -34.44 5.47
CA ASN A 522 -13.51 -35.07 6.75
C ASN A 522 -13.39 -34.09 7.94
N VAL A 523 -12.44 -33.15 7.89
CA VAL A 523 -12.26 -32.13 8.95
C VAL A 523 -13.50 -31.26 9.15
N ASN A 524 -14.16 -30.88 8.05
CA ASN A 524 -15.31 -29.98 8.07
C ASN A 524 -16.65 -30.73 8.08
N ASN A 525 -16.72 -31.96 7.55
CA ASN A 525 -18.01 -32.62 7.26
C ASN A 525 -18.24 -33.93 8.04
N SER A 526 -17.19 -34.57 8.56
CA SER A 526 -17.36 -35.82 9.31
C SER A 526 -17.64 -35.57 10.79
N PRO A 527 -18.58 -36.29 11.42
CA PRO A 527 -18.81 -36.21 12.86
C PRO A 527 -17.52 -36.38 13.68
N GLY A 528 -17.15 -35.32 14.40
CA GLY A 528 -15.94 -35.27 15.22
C GLY A 528 -14.69 -34.76 14.49
N GLY A 529 -14.78 -34.35 13.23
CA GLY A 529 -13.75 -33.53 12.58
C GLY A 529 -13.53 -32.22 13.33
N THR A 530 -12.32 -31.67 13.30
CA THR A 530 -11.96 -30.52 14.15
C THR A 530 -12.72 -29.24 13.83
N ALA A 531 -13.33 -29.12 12.64
CA ALA A 531 -14.15 -27.97 12.25
C ALA A 531 -15.63 -28.35 11.99
N PHE A 532 -16.02 -29.61 12.22
CA PHE A 532 -17.36 -30.14 11.92
C PHE A 532 -18.50 -29.28 12.50
N LYS A 533 -18.38 -28.88 13.76
CA LYS A 533 -19.42 -28.09 14.44
C LYS A 533 -19.72 -26.75 13.77
N ILE A 534 -18.74 -26.18 13.05
CA ILE A 534 -18.87 -24.88 12.38
C ILE A 534 -19.49 -25.04 10.98
N PHE A 535 -19.20 -26.15 10.30
CA PHE A 535 -19.58 -26.36 8.90
C PHE A 535 -20.75 -27.33 8.70
N LYS A 536 -21.20 -28.06 9.73
CA LYS A 536 -22.25 -29.09 9.62
C LYS A 536 -23.58 -28.59 9.01
N ASP A 537 -23.91 -27.31 9.18
CA ASP A 537 -25.16 -26.71 8.69
C ASP A 537 -24.89 -25.79 7.47
N ALA A 538 -23.76 -25.98 6.77
CA ALA A 538 -23.47 -25.24 5.53
C ALA A 538 -24.27 -25.79 4.36
N PRO A 539 -24.84 -24.92 3.50
CA PRO A 539 -25.55 -25.37 2.29
C PRO A 539 -24.60 -25.88 1.20
N TYR A 540 -23.29 -25.77 1.42
CA TYR A 540 -22.23 -26.25 0.54
C TYR A 540 -21.28 -27.15 1.33
N ALA A 541 -20.69 -28.14 0.65
CA ALA A 541 -19.55 -28.87 1.18
C ALA A 541 -18.28 -28.02 1.08
N SER A 542 -17.44 -28.05 2.11
CA SER A 542 -16.13 -27.39 2.13
C SER A 542 -15.06 -28.35 2.62
N ALA A 543 -13.80 -28.05 2.35
CA ALA A 543 -12.67 -28.81 2.89
C ALA A 543 -11.71 -27.85 3.61
N GLY A 544 -11.06 -28.31 4.66
CA GLY A 544 -10.16 -27.45 5.42
C GLY A 544 -9.30 -28.15 6.44
N LYS A 545 -8.55 -27.36 7.19
CA LYS A 545 -7.64 -27.82 8.23
C LYS A 545 -7.45 -26.74 9.31
N THR A 546 -7.68 -27.14 10.56
CA THR A 546 -7.38 -26.29 11.73
C THR A 546 -5.89 -26.38 12.11
N GLY A 547 -5.36 -25.30 12.67
CA GLY A 547 -4.04 -25.18 13.26
C GLY A 547 -4.08 -24.43 14.60
N THR A 548 -3.20 -24.84 15.51
CA THR A 548 -2.95 -24.15 16.78
C THR A 548 -1.44 -24.05 16.98
N ALA A 549 -0.90 -22.84 16.86
CA ALA A 549 0.53 -22.59 16.98
C ALA A 549 0.86 -22.12 18.40
N GLN A 550 1.75 -22.84 19.09
CA GLN A 550 2.15 -22.51 20.45
C GLN A 550 3.05 -21.27 20.46
N VAL A 551 2.74 -20.30 21.33
CA VAL A 551 3.49 -19.04 21.45
C VAL A 551 4.53 -19.10 22.58
N ALA A 552 4.28 -19.92 23.61
CA ALA A 552 5.21 -20.12 24.73
C ALA A 552 5.26 -21.61 25.11
N SER A 553 6.46 -22.09 25.44
CA SER A 553 6.65 -23.40 26.05
C SER A 553 6.13 -23.37 27.49
N LEU A 554 4.97 -23.98 27.74
CA LEU A 554 4.52 -24.28 29.09
C LEU A 554 5.35 -25.45 29.65
N SER A 555 5.73 -25.38 30.93
CA SER A 555 6.41 -26.46 31.66
C SER A 555 5.64 -27.78 31.56
N GLU A 556 6.35 -28.92 31.55
CA GLU A 556 5.80 -30.26 31.20
C GLU A 556 4.57 -30.72 32.01
N ASP A 557 4.33 -30.12 33.17
CA ASP A 557 3.28 -30.48 34.15
C ASP A 557 2.04 -29.58 34.15
N VAL A 558 1.99 -28.53 33.30
CA VAL A 558 0.88 -27.56 33.32
C VAL A 558 -0.12 -27.84 32.19
N LYS A 559 -1.34 -28.27 32.55
CA LYS A 559 -2.48 -28.33 31.61
C LYS A 559 -2.77 -26.93 31.06
N TYR A 560 -2.88 -26.80 29.75
CA TYR A 560 -3.24 -25.54 29.09
C TYR A 560 -4.63 -25.08 29.53
N ASP A 561 -4.69 -23.97 30.29
CA ASP A 561 -5.93 -23.31 30.69
C ASP A 561 -5.96 -21.88 30.16
N LYS A 562 -6.79 -21.66 29.13
CA LYS A 562 -6.98 -20.35 28.47
C LYS A 562 -7.37 -19.25 29.47
N LYS A 563 -8.05 -19.59 30.58
CA LYS A 563 -8.49 -18.62 31.60
C LYS A 563 -7.35 -18.19 32.53
N LYS A 564 -6.31 -19.01 32.68
CA LYS A 564 -5.16 -18.73 33.57
C LYS A 564 -3.94 -18.14 32.85
N ILE A 565 -3.90 -18.22 31.52
CA ILE A 565 -2.80 -17.73 30.69
C ILE A 565 -3.09 -16.29 30.20
N LYS A 566 -2.11 -15.39 30.40
CA LYS A 566 -2.15 -14.01 29.85
C LYS A 566 -2.41 -14.07 28.35
N GLU A 567 -3.28 -13.21 27.84
CA GLU A 567 -3.72 -13.24 26.43
C GLU A 567 -2.57 -13.44 25.45
N ARG A 568 -1.52 -12.61 25.50
CA ARG A 568 -0.33 -12.69 24.62
C ARG A 568 0.51 -13.97 24.68
N LEU A 569 0.26 -14.85 25.64
CA LEU A 569 0.93 -16.14 25.78
C LEU A 569 0.04 -17.31 25.31
N ARG A 570 -1.20 -17.03 24.92
CA ARG A 570 -2.09 -18.04 24.33
C ARG A 570 -1.63 -18.38 22.92
N ASP A 571 -1.92 -19.60 22.51
CA ASP A 571 -1.67 -20.09 21.15
C ASP A 571 -2.38 -19.25 20.07
N ASN A 572 -1.79 -19.23 18.87
CA ASN A 572 -2.40 -18.63 17.69
C ASN A 572 -3.40 -19.62 17.07
N ALA A 573 -4.56 -19.12 16.70
CA ALA A 573 -5.60 -19.88 16.03
C ALA A 573 -5.44 -19.71 14.52
N ILE A 574 -5.27 -20.81 13.79
CA ILE A 574 -5.13 -20.79 12.34
C ILE A 574 -6.18 -21.73 11.71
N TYR A 575 -6.75 -21.33 10.59
CA TYR A 575 -7.58 -22.18 9.75
C TYR A 575 -7.25 -21.94 8.29
N VAL A 576 -7.20 -23.02 7.52
CA VAL A 576 -7.15 -22.95 6.06
C VAL A 576 -8.26 -23.82 5.47
N GLY A 577 -8.79 -23.45 4.31
CA GLY A 577 -9.77 -24.27 3.63
C GLY A 577 -10.22 -23.68 2.31
N TYR A 578 -11.03 -24.43 1.57
CA TYR A 578 -11.63 -24.00 0.32
C TYR A 578 -13.08 -24.49 0.19
N ALA A 579 -13.85 -23.79 -0.64
CA ALA A 579 -15.22 -24.12 -0.96
C ALA A 579 -15.61 -23.62 -2.36
N PRO A 580 -16.65 -24.21 -2.99
CA PRO A 580 -17.23 -25.53 -2.68
C PRO A 580 -16.20 -26.66 -2.81
N PHE A 581 -16.47 -27.82 -2.20
CA PHE A 581 -15.56 -28.97 -2.26
C PHE A 581 -15.37 -29.52 -3.69
N GLN A 582 -16.45 -29.58 -4.46
CA GLN A 582 -16.46 -30.21 -5.79
C GLN A 582 -15.82 -29.34 -6.86
N THR A 583 -16.13 -28.04 -6.85
CA THR A 583 -15.62 -27.03 -7.78
C THR A 583 -15.13 -25.84 -6.97
N PRO A 584 -13.88 -25.86 -6.47
CA PRO A 584 -13.40 -24.79 -5.60
C PRO A 584 -13.36 -23.43 -6.29
N GLU A 585 -13.98 -22.43 -5.68
CA GLU A 585 -14.06 -21.05 -6.19
C GLU A 585 -13.37 -20.04 -5.25
N ILE A 586 -13.14 -20.43 -4.00
CA ILE A 586 -12.48 -19.59 -2.99
C ILE A 586 -11.67 -20.46 -2.02
N ALA A 587 -10.42 -20.08 -1.81
CA ALA A 587 -9.52 -20.64 -0.82
C ALA A 587 -9.16 -19.56 0.22
N ILE A 588 -9.22 -19.90 1.50
CA ILE A 588 -9.08 -18.96 2.61
C ILE A 588 -7.99 -19.43 3.58
N SER A 589 -7.23 -18.48 4.09
CA SER A 589 -6.38 -18.59 5.27
C SER A 589 -6.79 -17.56 6.31
N VAL A 590 -6.99 -18.00 7.56
CA VAL A 590 -7.29 -17.14 8.71
C VAL A 590 -6.24 -17.42 9.78
N ALA A 591 -5.54 -16.38 10.23
CA ALA A 591 -4.59 -16.46 11.34
C ALA A 591 -4.93 -15.40 12.38
N ILE A 592 -5.20 -15.82 13.62
CA ILE A 592 -5.50 -14.93 14.73
C ILE A 592 -4.49 -15.20 15.84
N GLU A 593 -3.70 -14.18 16.17
CA GLU A 593 -2.75 -14.23 17.27
C GLU A 593 -3.49 -14.45 18.58
N ASN A 594 -2.95 -15.34 19.42
CA ASN A 594 -3.36 -15.48 20.81
C ASN A 594 -4.86 -15.82 21.06
N ALA A 595 -5.54 -16.36 20.04
CA ALA A 595 -6.96 -16.68 20.10
C ALA A 595 -7.24 -18.14 20.52
N GLY A 596 -6.21 -18.95 20.74
CA GLY A 596 -6.31 -20.35 21.15
C GLY A 596 -6.60 -21.28 19.96
N HIS A 597 -7.73 -21.99 20.00
CA HIS A 597 -8.00 -23.07 19.05
C HIS A 597 -8.49 -22.59 17.68
N GLY A 598 -7.88 -23.10 16.60
CA GLY A 598 -8.22 -22.76 15.21
C GLY A 598 -9.68 -23.00 14.85
N GLY A 599 -10.25 -24.14 15.26
CA GLY A 599 -11.63 -24.52 14.96
C GLY A 599 -12.69 -23.63 15.62
N SER A 600 -12.43 -23.06 16.79
CA SER A 600 -13.41 -22.22 17.50
C SER A 600 -13.26 -20.73 17.20
N SER A 601 -12.07 -20.30 16.77
CA SER A 601 -11.75 -18.88 16.62
C SER A 601 -11.54 -18.45 15.17
N ALA A 602 -10.87 -19.27 14.34
CA ALA A 602 -10.50 -18.93 12.97
C ALA A 602 -11.48 -19.51 11.94
N ALA A 603 -11.93 -20.77 12.12
CA ALA A 603 -12.88 -21.42 11.23
C ALA A 603 -14.24 -20.68 11.07
N PRO A 604 -14.83 -20.07 12.13
CA PRO A 604 -16.07 -19.29 11.98
C PRO A 604 -15.92 -18.09 11.03
N ILE A 605 -14.74 -17.46 10.98
CA ILE A 605 -14.48 -16.36 10.04
C ILE A 605 -14.49 -16.91 8.61
N ALA A 606 -13.76 -17.99 8.35
CA ALA A 606 -13.76 -18.63 7.03
C ALA A 606 -15.16 -19.09 6.59
N ARG A 607 -15.95 -19.67 7.52
CA ARG A 607 -17.35 -20.04 7.28
C ARG A 607 -18.17 -18.85 6.81
N SER A 608 -18.12 -17.73 7.53
CA SER A 608 -18.86 -16.53 7.16
C SER A 608 -18.45 -15.96 5.79
N LEU A 609 -17.17 -16.04 5.42
CA LEU A 609 -16.70 -15.56 4.11
C LEU A 609 -17.19 -16.48 2.98
N PHE A 610 -17.14 -17.80 3.19
CA PHE A 610 -17.70 -18.75 2.25
C PHE A 610 -19.22 -18.56 2.09
N ASP A 611 -19.96 -18.35 3.19
CA ASP A 611 -21.41 -18.08 3.14
C ASP A 611 -21.69 -16.83 2.28
N ILE A 612 -20.96 -15.72 2.47
CA ILE A 612 -21.15 -14.49 1.68
C ILE A 612 -20.75 -14.68 0.22
N TYR A 613 -19.63 -15.34 -0.05
CA TYR A 613 -19.12 -15.48 -1.41
C TYR A 613 -19.99 -16.41 -2.27
N LEU A 614 -20.50 -17.49 -1.67
CA LEU A 614 -21.28 -18.51 -2.36
C LEU A 614 -22.80 -18.22 -2.36
N ASP A 615 -23.25 -17.21 -1.62
CA ASP A 615 -24.64 -16.77 -1.67
C ASP A 615 -24.94 -16.03 -2.99
N LYS A 616 -25.60 -16.76 -3.90
CA LYS A 616 -26.05 -16.27 -5.22
C LYS A 616 -26.98 -15.05 -5.15
N ASN A 617 -27.63 -14.79 -4.00
CA ASN A 617 -28.53 -13.65 -3.82
C ASN A 617 -27.80 -12.34 -3.47
N THR A 618 -26.54 -12.39 -3.03
CA THR A 618 -25.77 -11.17 -2.68
C THR A 618 -25.33 -10.35 -3.89
N SER A 619 -25.47 -10.88 -5.10
CA SER A 619 -25.37 -10.15 -6.37
C SER A 619 -26.30 -8.92 -6.42
N GLY A 620 -27.38 -8.92 -5.64
CA GLY A 620 -28.31 -7.78 -5.50
C GLY A 620 -27.91 -6.75 -4.43
N LEU A 621 -27.02 -7.05 -3.49
CA LEU A 621 -26.61 -6.11 -2.42
C LEU A 621 -25.70 -4.98 -2.93
N SER A 622 -24.95 -5.21 -4.01
CA SER A 622 -24.25 -4.17 -4.77
C SER A 622 -25.23 -3.12 -5.31
N SER A 623 -26.42 -3.53 -5.77
CA SER A 623 -27.47 -2.61 -6.23
C SER A 623 -28.05 -1.72 -5.12
N GLY A 624 -28.19 -2.25 -3.89
CA GLY A 624 -28.67 -1.49 -2.74
C GLY A 624 -27.67 -0.44 -2.23
N LEU A 625 -26.37 -0.78 -2.21
CA LEU A 625 -25.30 0.17 -1.86
C LEU A 625 -25.09 1.25 -2.93
N LEU A 626 -25.29 0.90 -4.21
CA LEU A 626 -25.30 1.86 -5.33
C LEU A 626 -26.50 2.82 -5.24
N GLN A 627 -27.70 2.32 -4.91
CA GLN A 627 -28.89 3.17 -4.74
C GLN A 627 -28.79 4.15 -3.58
N VAL A 628 -28.17 3.78 -2.46
CA VAL A 628 -27.95 4.68 -1.31
C VAL A 628 -26.97 5.82 -1.68
N LYS A 629 -26.03 5.58 -2.61
CA LYS A 629 -25.13 6.62 -3.12
C LYS A 629 -25.79 7.50 -4.19
N GLN A 630 -26.60 6.93 -5.09
CA GLN A 630 -27.27 7.70 -6.13
C GLN A 630 -28.27 8.70 -5.55
N LYS A 631 -29.03 8.31 -4.52
CA LYS A 631 -29.90 9.24 -3.76
C LYS A 631 -29.15 10.39 -3.08
N ASN A 632 -27.87 10.19 -2.74
CA ASN A 632 -27.04 11.23 -2.13
C ASN A 632 -26.33 12.10 -3.18
N LEU A 633 -26.01 11.55 -4.35
CA LEU A 633 -25.49 12.30 -5.51
C LEU A 633 -26.57 13.18 -6.13
N ASP A 634 -27.80 12.69 -6.26
CA ASP A 634 -28.95 13.46 -6.78
C ASP A 634 -29.29 14.64 -5.86
N LYS A 635 -29.10 14.49 -4.53
CA LYS A 635 -29.21 15.59 -3.57
C LYS A 635 -28.08 16.63 -3.70
N LEU A 636 -26.86 16.20 -4.05
CA LEU A 636 -25.75 17.13 -4.29
C LEU A 636 -25.89 17.88 -5.63
N GLY A 637 -26.43 17.23 -6.66
CA GLY A 637 -26.68 17.84 -7.97
C GLY A 637 -27.81 18.87 -7.98
N GLN A 638 -28.68 18.90 -6.96
CA GLN A 638 -29.71 19.94 -6.79
C GLN A 638 -29.25 21.14 -5.95
N THR A 639 -28.00 21.13 -5.45
CA THR A 639 -27.46 22.22 -4.60
C THR A 639 -26.16 22.84 -5.15
N LEU A 640 -25.81 22.54 -6.40
CA LEU A 640 -24.85 23.26 -7.23
C LEU A 640 -25.64 24.01 -8.31
#